data_AF-A0AAW6FDM7-F1
#
_entry.id   AF-A0AAW6FDM7-F1
#
_cell.length_a   1.000
_cell.length_b   1.000
_cell.length_c   1.000
_cell.angle_alpha   90.00
_cell.angle_beta   90.00
_cell.angle_gamma   90.00
#
_symmetry.space_group_name_H-M   'P 1'
#
loop_
_entity.id
_entity.type
_entity.pdbx_description
1 polymer ?
#
loop_
_entity_poly.entity_id
_entity_poly.type
_entity_poly.pdbx_seq_one_letter_code
_entity_poly.pdbx_strand_id
1 'polypeptide(L)'
;MSEEKKTYNGRVQFWEHGYVGVKDYDDNVVISPSLQYEEIREREGEEVAIVLKGGKWALTNLDGVAICPFIYDRISYIGAHLYKAGIYVSEDYLNTRVEYADTRMTYAILDANGNILCDRNKGYNYISEVHEGEATAAINGRCGIIDLHGNVLMDFQHKYIQPMGEGHYLVSYHNEDDNYYATIINRKGDILISSSMQYRSIYVFHNNVAVTHQNGKWGLIDDNGNHIGEFNYSFVEEWGEGYYKAEQGAKKNILRPDGSVVLEQWYNDVFKVQHGFFIFGNTIRKSKTNPKTRYIQGVAHVSGIIVFPMIFERTQWCEDGLGIYAEIDEKPYILTLDGSIYDPAHSHLPLRKKINWPDLFEKFANWTLPGLQFYYRDTDAHVIIETTYHVGDVLRAGFLLDATTQLWKPAHRTRFIIASAHAAHFFEIEDLVKANPNVKEWNLCTFPFNSYFKVMDVYEKDGYRQVFLLHIPPAAALFLGRDETAINFINEATGQEGSLIEMARKSLDEKLKMDIHPRSLDQDFVNRMHHPIGLDPDFWPVSPYPMEEPVDGELAFICNIVHKLSDDKDIKDFIVEKDNFPFTGIVGRVCEDCIYAKGICGNGEGCGRLFINSFRNRYLKGNCEYHKTDLYEPSRYEELESFRKKKEKETKEKTADTFAVGLLNDFIKEKLDGNIDNLRTYDLSKLRDDSKYGDCSIERAPIVRAIMALAFADTWPNLSVNAIEKYEYWCSPINHYQRLFGANILDQYFKGLQNFSPTVEQHERALNVAHLIYSIGNMWVLPNKASFSSYLDDSKYKGYVDKFLKSMYDVFVGVSKVDLNMKGILFKNRKMMTEYEGLNGWRKFIKMMMLEDYTNGAMEPKPIFNQVWCSMKGITREDYFEAFDKYCSFCEEAIPKRSEQIIEKLKEILN
;
A
#
# COMPACT_ATOMS: atom_id res chain seq x y z
N MET A 1 -17.03 -27.42 -48.84
CA MET A 1 -16.70 -26.67 -47.61
C MET A 1 -15.68 -25.63 -48.03
N SER A 2 -16.07 -24.37 -48.14
CA SER A 2 -15.14 -23.28 -48.38
C SER A 2 -14.22 -23.17 -47.18
N GLU A 3 -12.91 -23.24 -47.38
CA GLU A 3 -11.93 -22.94 -46.34
C GLU A 3 -12.10 -21.47 -45.98
N GLU A 4 -12.54 -21.16 -44.75
CA GLU A 4 -12.61 -19.79 -44.26
C GLU A 4 -11.37 -19.52 -43.39
N LYS A 5 -10.64 -18.44 -43.71
CA LYS A 5 -9.46 -18.03 -42.95
C LYS A 5 -9.71 -16.65 -42.35
N LYS A 6 -9.74 -16.57 -41.01
CA LYS A 6 -9.83 -15.30 -40.29
C LYS A 6 -8.58 -14.46 -40.56
N THR A 7 -8.75 -13.18 -40.89
CA THR A 7 -7.65 -12.20 -41.07
C THR A 7 -7.63 -11.17 -39.94
N TYR A 8 -6.53 -10.42 -39.85
CA TYR A 8 -6.22 -9.53 -38.73
C TYR A 8 -7.11 -8.26 -38.63
N ASN A 9 -7.82 -7.88 -39.71
CA ASN A 9 -8.62 -6.64 -39.78
C ASN A 9 -10.12 -6.83 -39.53
N GLY A 10 -10.51 -7.86 -38.76
CA GLY A 10 -11.92 -8.14 -38.52
C GLY A 10 -12.66 -8.67 -39.75
N ARG A 11 -11.93 -9.31 -40.67
CA ARG A 11 -12.41 -9.80 -41.96
C ARG A 11 -12.13 -11.29 -42.12
N VAL A 12 -12.83 -11.92 -43.07
CA VAL A 12 -12.72 -13.36 -43.37
C VAL A 12 -12.48 -13.53 -44.86
N GLN A 13 -11.41 -14.24 -45.21
CA GLN A 13 -11.16 -14.68 -46.58
C GLN A 13 -11.98 -15.94 -46.89
N PHE A 14 -12.59 -15.97 -48.06
CA PHE A 14 -13.34 -17.11 -48.59
C PHE A 14 -13.01 -17.35 -50.06
N TRP A 15 -13.22 -18.57 -50.55
CA TRP A 15 -12.88 -18.95 -51.92
C TRP A 15 -14.12 -19.35 -52.71
N GLU A 16 -14.23 -18.83 -53.93
CA GLU A 16 -15.28 -19.18 -54.89
C GLU A 16 -14.66 -19.43 -56.28
N HIS A 17 -14.94 -20.59 -56.88
CA HIS A 17 -14.42 -20.98 -58.20
C HIS A 17 -12.87 -20.88 -58.36
N GLY A 18 -12.13 -21.02 -57.26
CA GLY A 18 -10.65 -20.93 -57.26
C GLY A 18 -10.09 -19.52 -57.04
N TYR A 19 -10.94 -18.51 -56.82
CA TYR A 19 -10.56 -17.13 -56.55
C TYR A 19 -10.94 -16.69 -55.13
N VAL A 20 -10.16 -15.78 -54.55
CA VAL A 20 -10.30 -15.28 -53.18
C VAL A 20 -11.24 -14.08 -53.15
N GLY A 21 -12.17 -14.08 -52.20
CA GLY A 21 -12.94 -12.92 -51.76
C GLY A 21 -12.70 -12.63 -50.28
N VAL A 22 -13.11 -11.44 -49.85
CA VAL A 22 -13.02 -10.97 -48.46
C VAL A 22 -14.38 -10.46 -48.01
N LYS A 23 -14.84 -10.88 -46.82
CA LYS A 23 -16.05 -10.37 -46.17
C LYS A 23 -15.76 -9.82 -44.78
N ASP A 24 -16.58 -8.90 -44.28
CA ASP A 24 -16.52 -8.44 -42.89
C ASP A 24 -17.21 -9.44 -41.92
N TYR A 25 -17.26 -9.12 -40.62
CA TYR A 25 -17.93 -9.97 -39.61
C TYR A 25 -19.46 -9.98 -39.70
N ASP A 26 -20.05 -9.08 -40.47
CA ASP A 26 -21.48 -9.04 -40.76
C ASP A 26 -21.83 -9.77 -42.08
N ASP A 27 -20.87 -10.55 -42.62
CA ASP A 27 -20.94 -11.28 -43.89
C ASP A 27 -21.10 -10.41 -45.15
N ASN A 28 -20.82 -9.10 -45.09
CA ASN A 28 -20.80 -8.25 -46.28
C ASN A 28 -19.53 -8.50 -47.09
N VAL A 29 -19.68 -8.79 -48.39
CA VAL A 29 -18.54 -8.99 -49.29
C VAL A 29 -17.88 -7.64 -49.58
N VAL A 30 -16.66 -7.47 -49.08
CA VAL A 30 -15.80 -6.29 -49.27
C VAL A 30 -14.98 -6.41 -50.54
N ILE A 31 -14.37 -7.58 -50.78
CA ILE A 31 -13.65 -7.88 -52.03
C ILE A 31 -14.33 -9.07 -52.69
N SER A 32 -14.88 -8.85 -53.89
CA SER A 32 -15.60 -9.89 -54.62
C SER A 32 -14.66 -10.89 -55.30
N PRO A 33 -14.90 -12.21 -55.19
CA PRO A 33 -14.19 -13.22 -55.99
C PRO A 33 -14.29 -13.01 -57.51
N SER A 34 -15.28 -12.24 -57.98
CA SER A 34 -15.43 -11.84 -59.39
C SER A 34 -14.26 -11.00 -59.92
N LEU A 35 -13.45 -10.40 -59.02
CA LEU A 35 -12.22 -9.70 -59.37
C LEU A 35 -11.09 -10.66 -59.81
N GLN A 36 -11.29 -11.97 -59.63
CA GLN A 36 -10.40 -13.06 -60.06
C GLN A 36 -9.01 -13.00 -59.43
N TYR A 37 -8.94 -12.67 -58.13
CA TYR A 37 -7.69 -12.72 -57.38
C TYR A 37 -7.39 -14.15 -56.93
N GLU A 38 -6.17 -14.60 -57.21
CA GLU A 38 -5.65 -15.93 -56.85
C GLU A 38 -5.18 -15.96 -55.39
N GLU A 39 -4.66 -14.83 -54.89
CA GLU A 39 -4.20 -14.66 -53.51
C GLU A 39 -4.39 -13.20 -53.06
N ILE A 40 -4.75 -13.00 -51.80
CA ILE A 40 -4.87 -11.68 -51.16
C ILE A 40 -4.11 -11.71 -49.83
N ARG A 41 -3.18 -10.78 -49.63
CA ARG A 41 -2.40 -10.60 -48.39
C ARG A 41 -2.71 -9.23 -47.79
N GLU A 42 -3.40 -9.24 -46.65
CA GLU A 42 -3.68 -8.06 -45.83
C GLU A 42 -2.73 -8.03 -44.62
N ARG A 43 -2.39 -6.82 -44.14
CA ARG A 43 -1.59 -6.59 -42.94
C ARG A 43 -2.36 -5.65 -42.00
N GLU A 44 -2.25 -5.91 -40.69
CA GLU A 44 -2.85 -5.06 -39.67
C GLU A 44 -2.26 -3.64 -39.71
N GLY A 45 -3.12 -2.63 -39.66
CA GLY A 45 -2.73 -1.21 -39.70
C GLY A 45 -2.46 -0.64 -41.11
N GLU A 46 -2.57 -1.44 -42.17
CA GLU A 46 -2.38 -0.99 -43.55
C GLU A 46 -3.70 -0.80 -44.30
N GLU A 47 -3.79 0.25 -45.11
CA GLU A 47 -4.97 0.56 -45.94
C GLU A 47 -4.93 -0.07 -47.34
N VAL A 48 -3.97 -0.97 -47.59
CA VAL A 48 -3.80 -1.65 -48.87
C VAL A 48 -3.55 -3.15 -48.71
N ALA A 49 -3.93 -3.91 -49.74
CA ALA A 49 -3.69 -5.34 -49.84
C ALA A 49 -2.75 -5.67 -50.99
N ILE A 50 -1.91 -6.69 -50.80
CA ILE A 50 -1.07 -7.25 -51.87
C ILE A 50 -1.84 -8.40 -52.51
N VAL A 51 -2.14 -8.28 -53.80
CA VAL A 51 -2.99 -9.24 -54.53
C VAL A 51 -2.26 -9.90 -55.69
N LEU A 52 -2.58 -11.15 -55.96
CA LEU A 52 -2.07 -11.94 -57.10
C LEU A 52 -3.19 -12.13 -58.13
N LYS A 53 -2.91 -11.80 -59.39
CA LYS A 53 -3.82 -12.05 -60.53
C LYS A 53 -3.02 -12.38 -61.77
N GLY A 54 -3.33 -13.50 -62.42
CA GLY A 54 -2.66 -13.92 -63.65
C GLY A 54 -1.16 -14.16 -63.45
N GLY A 55 -0.76 -14.65 -62.28
CA GLY A 55 0.65 -14.86 -61.93
C GLY A 55 1.48 -13.59 -61.66
N LYS A 56 0.86 -12.40 -61.62
CA LYS A 56 1.51 -11.13 -61.29
C LYS A 56 0.91 -10.49 -60.05
N TRP A 57 1.74 -9.78 -59.29
CA TRP A 57 1.38 -9.10 -58.06
C TRP A 57 1.07 -7.62 -58.31
N ALA A 58 0.14 -7.07 -57.55
CA ALA A 58 -0.17 -5.65 -57.47
C ALA A 58 -0.63 -5.24 -56.06
N LEU A 59 -0.72 -3.94 -55.82
CA LEU A 59 -1.37 -3.36 -54.64
C LEU A 59 -2.82 -3.00 -54.99
N THR A 60 -3.76 -3.26 -54.08
CA THR A 60 -5.14 -2.78 -54.15
C THR A 60 -5.49 -2.00 -52.90
N ASN A 61 -6.49 -1.11 -52.99
CA ASN A 61 -7.13 -0.58 -51.79
C ASN A 61 -7.94 -1.68 -51.09
N LEU A 62 -8.53 -1.35 -49.93
CA LEU A 62 -9.34 -2.29 -49.15
C LEU A 62 -10.65 -2.73 -49.84
N ASP A 63 -11.07 -2.05 -50.91
CA ASP A 63 -12.22 -2.41 -51.75
C ASP A 63 -11.83 -3.33 -52.92
N GLY A 64 -10.55 -3.70 -53.03
CA GLY A 64 -10.03 -4.55 -54.10
C GLY A 64 -9.82 -3.82 -55.42
N VAL A 65 -9.79 -2.49 -55.44
CA VAL A 65 -9.44 -1.71 -56.64
C VAL A 65 -7.92 -1.65 -56.76
N ALA A 66 -7.38 -2.07 -57.91
CA ALA A 66 -5.95 -2.03 -58.17
C ALA A 66 -5.41 -0.59 -58.19
N ILE A 67 -4.41 -0.34 -57.36
CA ILE A 67 -3.72 0.94 -57.21
C ILE A 67 -2.49 0.99 -58.14
N CYS A 68 -1.87 -0.15 -58.41
CA CYS A 68 -0.76 -0.28 -59.35
C CYS A 68 -0.98 -1.42 -60.35
N PRO A 69 -0.29 -1.44 -61.51
CA PRO A 69 -0.51 -2.45 -62.53
C PRO A 69 0.01 -3.84 -62.10
N PHE A 70 -0.68 -4.90 -62.55
CA PHE A 70 -0.29 -6.32 -62.35
C PHE A 70 0.88 -6.72 -63.23
N ILE A 71 2.06 -6.16 -62.97
CA ILE A 71 3.30 -6.41 -63.73
C ILE A 71 4.42 -6.99 -62.86
N TYR A 72 4.27 -6.97 -61.54
CA TYR A 72 5.33 -7.36 -60.60
C TYR A 72 5.36 -8.87 -60.39
N ASP A 73 6.54 -9.46 -60.32
CA ASP A 73 6.74 -10.87 -60.01
C ASP A 73 6.74 -11.13 -58.50
N ARG A 74 6.96 -10.09 -57.70
CA ARG A 74 6.90 -10.14 -56.24
C ARG A 74 6.60 -8.77 -55.67
N ILE A 75 5.73 -8.70 -54.65
CA ILE A 75 5.58 -7.52 -53.80
C ILE A 75 5.66 -7.94 -52.33
N SER A 76 6.34 -7.14 -51.52
CA SER A 76 6.38 -7.32 -50.07
C SER A 76 6.46 -5.98 -49.36
N TYR A 77 5.77 -5.86 -48.23
CA TYR A 77 5.88 -4.72 -47.32
C TYR A 77 7.29 -4.59 -46.75
N ILE A 78 7.78 -3.36 -46.63
CA ILE A 78 9.13 -3.05 -46.12
C ILE A 78 9.13 -1.99 -45.00
N GLY A 79 8.00 -1.73 -44.34
CA GLY A 79 7.93 -0.73 -43.26
C GLY A 79 7.38 0.61 -43.72
N ALA A 80 6.88 1.42 -42.77
CA ALA A 80 6.42 2.80 -42.97
C ALA A 80 5.45 2.99 -44.16
N HIS A 81 4.49 2.08 -44.35
CA HIS A 81 3.53 2.10 -45.47
C HIS A 81 4.18 2.00 -46.88
N LEU A 82 5.37 1.39 -46.97
CA LEU A 82 6.12 1.21 -48.21
C LEU A 82 6.22 -0.27 -48.62
N TYR A 83 6.38 -0.48 -49.92
CA TYR A 83 6.42 -1.81 -50.53
C TYR A 83 7.58 -1.92 -51.52
N LYS A 84 8.36 -3.01 -51.46
CA LYS A 84 9.27 -3.36 -52.55
C LYS A 84 8.56 -4.22 -53.58
N ALA A 85 8.69 -3.84 -54.85
CA ALA A 85 8.02 -4.49 -55.97
C ALA A 85 9.05 -4.94 -57.00
N GLY A 86 9.24 -6.25 -57.14
CA GLY A 86 10.29 -6.88 -57.93
C GLY A 86 9.81 -7.44 -59.26
N ILE A 87 10.66 -7.34 -60.30
CA ILE A 87 10.45 -7.93 -61.62
C ILE A 87 11.71 -8.69 -62.05
N TYR A 88 11.56 -9.87 -62.65
CA TYR A 88 12.67 -10.65 -63.20
C TYR A 88 13.30 -9.96 -64.43
N VAL A 89 14.63 -9.95 -64.51
CA VAL A 89 15.42 -9.29 -65.58
C VAL A 89 16.42 -10.21 -66.29
N SER A 90 16.63 -11.45 -65.82
CA SER A 90 17.50 -12.44 -66.47
C SER A 90 17.07 -13.89 -66.17
N GLU A 91 17.21 -14.78 -67.14
CA GLU A 91 16.98 -16.23 -67.04
C GLU A 91 18.27 -17.04 -66.77
N ASP A 92 19.42 -16.39 -66.61
CA ASP A 92 20.71 -17.09 -66.59
C ASP A 92 21.03 -17.70 -65.20
N TYR A 93 20.77 -19.00 -65.02
CA TYR A 93 20.75 -19.73 -63.74
C TYR A 93 22.13 -20.01 -63.11
N LEU A 94 23.23 -19.66 -63.76
CA LEU A 94 24.57 -20.16 -63.39
C LEU A 94 25.28 -19.37 -62.27
N ASN A 95 24.69 -18.29 -61.74
CA ASN A 95 25.35 -17.45 -60.72
C ASN A 95 24.37 -16.73 -59.74
N THR A 96 23.25 -17.37 -59.38
CA THR A 96 22.01 -16.62 -59.10
C THR A 96 21.52 -16.48 -57.66
N ARG A 97 22.31 -16.75 -56.62
CA ARG A 97 21.94 -16.36 -55.25
C ARG A 97 23.17 -16.07 -54.40
N VAL A 98 23.31 -14.83 -53.97
CA VAL A 98 24.01 -14.54 -52.71
C VAL A 98 22.97 -14.74 -51.60
N GLU A 99 23.38 -15.25 -50.45
CA GLU A 99 22.53 -15.75 -49.35
C GLU A 99 21.27 -14.89 -49.04
N TYR A 100 21.34 -13.57 -49.25
CA TYR A 100 20.26 -12.62 -48.99
C TYR A 100 19.77 -11.81 -50.23
N ALA A 101 20.34 -11.97 -51.44
CA ALA A 101 20.00 -11.17 -52.63
C ALA A 101 19.75 -12.02 -53.89
N ASP A 102 18.70 -11.70 -54.67
CA ASP A 102 18.34 -12.41 -55.92
C ASP A 102 18.74 -11.59 -57.15
N THR A 103 19.92 -11.87 -57.69
CA THR A 103 20.52 -11.13 -58.82
C THR A 103 19.72 -11.19 -60.12
N ARG A 104 18.69 -12.04 -60.20
CA ARG A 104 17.77 -12.13 -61.36
C ARG A 104 16.63 -11.14 -61.30
N MET A 105 16.43 -10.44 -60.19
CA MET A 105 15.30 -9.55 -59.96
C MET A 105 15.78 -8.11 -59.72
N THR A 106 15.04 -7.14 -60.23
CA THR A 106 15.21 -5.72 -59.87
C THR A 106 13.98 -5.24 -59.12
N TYR A 107 14.17 -4.51 -58.03
CA TYR A 107 13.09 -3.99 -57.19
C TYR A 107 12.91 -2.47 -57.36
N ALA A 108 11.65 -2.05 -57.37
CA ALA A 108 11.21 -0.67 -57.14
C ALA A 108 10.71 -0.51 -55.69
N ILE A 109 10.66 0.73 -55.19
CA ILE A 109 9.95 1.09 -53.95
C ILE A 109 8.66 1.82 -54.33
N LEU A 110 7.54 1.36 -53.77
CA LEU A 110 6.21 1.93 -53.95
C LEU A 110 5.68 2.47 -52.62
N ASP A 111 4.93 3.58 -52.65
CA ASP A 111 4.10 4.02 -51.53
C ASP A 111 2.75 3.28 -51.49
N ALA A 112 1.94 3.51 -50.46
CA ALA A 112 0.60 2.93 -50.33
C ALA A 112 -0.38 3.40 -51.42
N ASN A 113 -0.08 4.50 -52.13
CA ASN A 113 -0.84 4.96 -53.29
C ASN A 113 -0.31 4.36 -54.61
N GLY A 114 0.61 3.40 -54.55
CA GLY A 114 1.20 2.74 -55.70
C GLY A 114 2.14 3.63 -56.52
N ASN A 115 2.50 4.82 -56.02
CA ASN A 115 3.46 5.69 -56.66
C ASN A 115 4.87 5.10 -56.54
N ILE A 116 5.62 5.16 -57.63
CA ILE A 116 7.01 4.71 -57.66
C ILE A 116 7.89 5.79 -57.01
N LEU A 117 8.42 5.51 -55.82
CA LEU A 117 9.39 6.38 -55.14
C LEU A 117 10.81 6.12 -55.65
N CYS A 118 11.19 4.84 -55.78
CA CYS A 118 12.46 4.38 -56.35
C CYS A 118 12.17 3.50 -57.57
N ASP A 119 12.65 3.90 -58.73
CA ASP A 119 12.46 3.15 -59.98
C ASP A 119 13.38 1.92 -60.06
N ARG A 120 12.85 0.81 -60.59
CA ARG A 120 13.59 -0.45 -60.81
C ARG A 120 14.82 -0.30 -61.70
N ASN A 121 14.88 0.72 -62.56
CA ASN A 121 16.01 1.01 -63.44
C ASN A 121 17.29 1.32 -62.67
N LYS A 122 17.20 1.59 -61.36
CA LYS A 122 18.35 1.68 -60.44
C LYS A 122 19.11 0.35 -60.28
N GLY A 123 18.51 -0.78 -60.64
CA GLY A 123 19.19 -2.08 -60.71
C GLY A 123 19.36 -2.80 -59.37
N TYR A 124 18.66 -2.37 -58.32
CA TYR A 124 18.74 -3.00 -57.00
C TYR A 124 18.10 -4.39 -56.99
N ASN A 125 18.88 -5.41 -56.62
CA ASN A 125 18.44 -6.81 -56.54
C ASN A 125 18.07 -7.27 -55.12
N TYR A 126 18.21 -6.37 -54.15
CA TYR A 126 17.68 -6.51 -52.80
C TYR A 126 17.42 -5.12 -52.24
N ILE A 127 16.37 -5.01 -51.42
CA ILE A 127 16.03 -3.83 -50.60
C ILE A 127 15.53 -4.38 -49.25
N SER A 128 16.10 -3.91 -48.14
CA SER A 128 15.71 -4.29 -46.78
C SER A 128 14.39 -3.64 -46.35
N GLU A 129 14.04 -3.80 -45.07
CA GLU A 129 13.08 -2.90 -44.44
C GLU A 129 13.65 -1.48 -44.37
N VAL A 130 12.74 -0.50 -44.41
CA VAL A 130 13.02 0.93 -44.33
C VAL A 130 13.07 1.33 -42.87
N HIS A 131 14.18 1.94 -42.47
CA HIS A 131 14.36 2.52 -41.15
C HIS A 131 14.73 4.00 -41.34
N GLU A 132 13.96 4.92 -40.73
CA GLU A 132 14.24 6.37 -40.78
C GLU A 132 14.36 6.95 -42.20
N GLY A 133 13.60 6.41 -43.17
CA GLY A 133 13.63 6.85 -44.57
C GLY A 133 14.80 6.29 -45.40
N GLU A 134 15.54 5.32 -44.84
CA GLU A 134 16.72 4.71 -45.45
C GLU A 134 16.54 3.20 -45.56
N ALA A 135 17.17 2.58 -46.55
CA ALA A 135 17.16 1.12 -46.71
C ALA A 135 18.53 0.61 -47.14
N THR A 136 18.88 -0.59 -46.68
CA THR A 136 19.98 -1.37 -47.27
C THR A 136 19.52 -1.88 -48.62
N ALA A 137 20.27 -1.57 -49.68
CA ALA A 137 20.07 -2.15 -51.01
C ALA A 137 21.29 -2.98 -51.42
N ALA A 138 21.11 -3.91 -52.35
CA ALA A 138 22.22 -4.64 -52.95
C ALA A 138 22.28 -4.51 -54.48
N ILE A 139 23.51 -4.41 -54.99
CA ILE A 139 23.87 -4.56 -56.41
C ILE A 139 24.95 -5.65 -56.48
N ASN A 140 24.78 -6.63 -57.36
CA ASN A 140 25.73 -7.72 -57.59
C ASN A 140 26.26 -8.40 -56.31
N GLY A 141 25.42 -8.55 -55.28
CA GLY A 141 25.80 -9.22 -54.03
C GLY A 141 26.66 -8.38 -53.08
N ARG A 142 26.73 -7.07 -53.28
CA ARG A 142 27.29 -6.11 -52.32
C ARG A 142 26.20 -5.15 -51.86
N CYS A 143 26.18 -4.87 -50.57
CA CYS A 143 25.24 -3.99 -49.92
C CYS A 143 25.78 -2.56 -49.81
N GLY A 144 24.89 -1.59 -49.98
CA GLY A 144 25.05 -0.17 -49.71
C GLY A 144 23.76 0.38 -49.09
N ILE A 145 23.72 1.67 -48.80
CA ILE A 145 22.53 2.33 -48.21
C ILE A 145 21.96 3.30 -49.23
N ILE A 146 20.64 3.32 -49.36
CA ILE A 146 19.90 4.21 -50.25
C ILE A 146 18.81 4.97 -49.49
N ASP A 147 18.44 6.14 -49.99
CA ASP A 147 17.21 6.83 -49.58
C ASP A 147 15.97 6.23 -50.28
N LEU A 148 14.76 6.71 -49.93
CA LEU A 148 13.50 6.26 -50.53
C LEU A 148 13.39 6.51 -52.04
N HIS A 149 14.19 7.43 -52.58
CA HIS A 149 14.24 7.74 -54.02
C HIS A 149 15.30 6.91 -54.76
N GLY A 150 16.00 6.02 -54.06
CA GLY A 150 17.08 5.21 -54.63
C GLY A 150 18.32 6.04 -54.97
N ASN A 151 18.60 7.10 -54.22
CA ASN A 151 19.89 7.76 -54.25
C ASN A 151 20.83 7.05 -53.29
N VAL A 152 22.08 6.85 -53.72
CA VAL A 152 23.10 6.15 -52.92
C VAL A 152 23.59 7.08 -51.82
N LEU A 153 23.39 6.67 -50.57
CA LEU A 153 23.92 7.32 -49.36
C LEU A 153 25.26 6.70 -48.96
N MET A 154 25.40 5.38 -49.12
CA MET A 154 26.65 4.63 -48.90
C MET A 154 26.88 3.63 -50.04
N ASP A 155 28.09 3.60 -50.57
CA ASP A 155 28.47 2.76 -51.72
C ASP A 155 28.35 1.25 -51.43
N PHE A 156 28.10 0.48 -52.50
CA PHE A 156 27.91 -0.98 -52.46
C PHE A 156 29.22 -1.74 -52.26
N GLN A 157 29.83 -1.64 -51.07
CA GLN A 157 31.14 -2.24 -50.77
C GLN A 157 31.06 -3.42 -49.79
N HIS A 158 30.05 -3.46 -48.93
CA HIS A 158 29.98 -4.43 -47.84
C HIS A 158 29.28 -5.72 -48.27
N LYS A 159 29.65 -6.86 -47.68
CA LYS A 159 28.95 -8.13 -47.92
C LYS A 159 27.61 -8.17 -47.18
N TYR A 160 27.40 -7.41 -46.12
CA TYR A 160 26.14 -7.36 -45.39
C TYR A 160 26.09 -6.05 -44.61
N ILE A 161 24.93 -5.40 -44.60
CA ILE A 161 24.66 -4.18 -43.83
C ILE A 161 23.30 -4.36 -43.17
N GLN A 162 23.27 -4.30 -41.85
CA GLN A 162 22.04 -4.33 -41.06
C GLN A 162 21.84 -2.97 -40.37
N PRO A 163 20.73 -2.26 -40.64
CA PRO A 163 20.37 -1.07 -39.89
C PRO A 163 20.21 -1.39 -38.40
N MET A 164 20.80 -0.56 -37.55
CA MET A 164 20.76 -0.68 -36.09
C MET A 164 19.97 0.44 -35.41
N GLY A 165 19.43 1.40 -36.18
CA GLY A 165 18.71 2.59 -35.70
C GLY A 165 19.63 3.82 -35.60
N GLU A 166 19.04 5.02 -35.72
CA GLU A 166 19.68 6.31 -35.46
C GLU A 166 20.97 6.54 -36.28
N GLY A 167 20.99 6.07 -37.52
CA GLY A 167 22.15 6.19 -38.42
C GLY A 167 23.31 5.22 -38.15
N HIS A 168 23.11 4.21 -37.29
CA HIS A 168 24.07 3.14 -37.01
C HIS A 168 23.82 1.92 -37.91
N TYR A 169 24.88 1.32 -38.43
CA TYR A 169 24.78 0.10 -39.24
C TYR A 169 25.79 -0.94 -38.80
N LEU A 170 25.32 -2.16 -38.63
CA LEU A 170 26.16 -3.32 -38.40
C LEU A 170 26.66 -3.86 -39.75
N VAL A 171 27.98 -3.98 -39.87
CA VAL A 171 28.66 -4.62 -40.99
C VAL A 171 29.48 -5.80 -40.50
N SER A 172 29.46 -6.90 -41.25
CA SER A 172 30.25 -8.09 -40.92
C SER A 172 31.60 -8.08 -41.64
N TYR A 173 32.68 -8.34 -40.88
CA TYR A 173 34.00 -8.67 -41.42
C TYR A 173 34.25 -10.16 -41.18
N HIS A 174 34.57 -10.89 -42.25
CA HIS A 174 34.99 -12.28 -42.13
C HIS A 174 36.43 -12.30 -41.63
N ASN A 175 36.69 -12.96 -40.50
CA ASN A 175 38.06 -13.35 -40.13
C ASN A 175 38.25 -14.85 -40.41
N GLU A 176 39.49 -15.31 -40.48
CA GLU A 176 39.90 -16.67 -40.89
C GLU A 176 39.33 -17.80 -40.01
N ASP A 177 38.81 -17.46 -38.81
CA ASP A 177 38.29 -18.40 -37.81
C ASP A 177 36.75 -18.51 -37.73
N ASP A 178 36.00 -18.04 -38.74
CA ASP A 178 34.51 -18.06 -38.77
C ASP A 178 33.80 -17.35 -37.60
N ASN A 179 34.52 -16.56 -36.80
CA ASN A 179 33.94 -15.72 -35.76
C ASN A 179 33.45 -14.38 -36.34
N TYR A 180 32.13 -14.16 -36.32
CA TYR A 180 31.50 -12.90 -36.69
C TYR A 180 31.68 -11.87 -35.57
N TYR A 181 32.64 -10.95 -35.73
CA TYR A 181 32.72 -9.78 -34.87
C TYR A 181 31.95 -8.63 -35.51
N ALA A 182 30.96 -8.11 -34.79
CA ALA A 182 30.17 -6.97 -35.24
C ALA A 182 31.06 -5.72 -35.31
N THR A 183 31.01 -5.00 -36.44
CA THR A 183 31.55 -3.64 -36.53
C THR A 183 30.38 -2.71 -36.82
N ILE A 184 30.25 -1.64 -36.03
CA ILE A 184 29.24 -0.61 -36.25
C ILE A 184 29.88 0.54 -37.00
N ILE A 185 29.23 0.99 -38.07
CA ILE A 185 29.62 2.14 -38.87
C ILE A 185 28.51 3.19 -38.90
N ASN A 186 28.88 4.44 -39.15
CA ASN A 186 27.94 5.53 -39.39
C ASN A 186 27.51 5.59 -40.87
N ARG A 187 26.64 6.55 -41.22
CA ARG A 187 26.19 6.82 -42.61
C ARG A 187 27.32 7.11 -43.62
N LYS A 188 28.47 7.63 -43.17
CA LYS A 188 29.64 7.91 -44.02
C LYS A 188 30.53 6.68 -44.22
N GLY A 189 30.30 5.61 -43.47
CA GLY A 189 31.13 4.41 -43.44
C GLY A 189 32.29 4.48 -42.45
N ASP A 190 32.35 5.51 -41.60
CA ASP A 190 33.34 5.59 -40.54
C ASP A 190 33.04 4.53 -39.48
N ILE A 191 34.08 3.82 -39.02
CA ILE A 191 33.96 2.82 -37.95
C ILE A 191 33.73 3.54 -36.63
N LEU A 192 32.57 3.30 -36.04
CA LEU A 192 32.20 3.77 -34.71
C LEU A 192 32.63 2.75 -33.65
N ILE A 193 32.19 1.49 -33.79
CA ILE A 193 32.52 0.40 -32.87
C ILE A 193 33.27 -0.68 -33.64
N SER A 194 34.53 -0.87 -33.30
CA SER A 194 35.39 -1.84 -33.96
C SER A 194 35.22 -3.25 -33.41
N SER A 195 35.39 -4.25 -34.28
CA SER A 195 35.49 -5.66 -33.89
C SER A 195 36.58 -5.94 -32.84
N SER A 196 37.60 -5.08 -32.73
CA SER A 196 38.65 -5.16 -31.71
C SER A 196 38.13 -4.96 -30.28
N MET A 197 36.95 -4.37 -30.11
CA MET A 197 36.29 -4.20 -28.81
C MET A 197 35.64 -5.50 -28.30
N GLN A 198 35.64 -6.56 -29.11
CA GLN A 198 35.25 -7.94 -28.72
C GLN A 198 33.83 -8.06 -28.13
N TYR A 199 32.92 -7.16 -28.49
CA TYR A 199 31.50 -7.34 -28.18
C TYR A 199 30.96 -8.56 -28.91
N ARG A 200 30.37 -9.49 -28.16
CA ARG A 200 29.83 -10.74 -28.71
C ARG A 200 28.50 -10.51 -29.43
N SER A 201 27.74 -9.52 -28.97
CA SER A 201 26.50 -9.08 -29.59
C SER A 201 26.23 -7.63 -29.23
N ILE A 202 25.75 -6.87 -30.21
CA ILE A 202 25.29 -5.48 -30.08
C ILE A 202 23.86 -5.45 -30.58
N TYR A 203 22.95 -4.97 -29.74
CA TYR A 203 21.54 -4.80 -30.10
C TYR A 203 21.29 -3.40 -30.67
N VAL A 204 20.10 -3.19 -31.23
CA VAL A 204 19.68 -1.92 -31.83
C VAL A 204 19.84 -0.75 -30.87
N PHE A 205 20.23 0.40 -31.43
CA PHE A 205 20.39 1.66 -30.71
C PHE A 205 19.03 2.30 -30.48
N HIS A 206 18.86 2.81 -29.26
CA HIS A 206 17.74 3.65 -28.85
C HIS A 206 18.29 4.81 -28.03
N ASN A 207 18.02 6.05 -28.45
CA ASN A 207 18.58 7.26 -27.86
C ASN A 207 20.12 7.25 -27.78
N ASN A 208 20.79 6.77 -28.84
CA ASN A 208 22.23 6.54 -28.99
C ASN A 208 22.83 5.56 -27.97
N VAL A 209 21.99 4.70 -27.39
CA VAL A 209 22.41 3.68 -26.41
C VAL A 209 22.06 2.29 -26.93
N ALA A 210 23.05 1.40 -26.95
CA ALA A 210 22.88 0.00 -27.33
C ALA A 210 23.14 -0.95 -26.16
N VAL A 211 22.35 -2.02 -26.08
CA VAL A 211 22.60 -3.13 -25.18
C VAL A 211 23.70 -4.02 -25.77
N THR A 212 24.68 -4.37 -24.97
CA THR A 212 25.76 -5.26 -25.40
C THR A 212 26.06 -6.36 -24.40
N HIS A 213 26.67 -7.43 -24.94
CA HIS A 213 27.16 -8.55 -24.17
C HIS A 213 28.66 -8.74 -24.43
N GLN A 214 29.44 -8.65 -23.36
CA GLN A 214 30.90 -8.77 -23.37
C GLN A 214 31.33 -9.60 -22.16
N ASN A 215 32.24 -10.56 -22.35
CA ASN A 215 32.83 -11.35 -21.26
C ASN A 215 31.82 -12.04 -20.31
N GLY A 216 30.66 -12.45 -20.82
CA GLY A 216 29.62 -13.11 -20.01
C GLY A 216 28.76 -12.17 -19.17
N LYS A 217 28.89 -10.85 -19.38
CA LYS A 217 28.14 -9.79 -18.71
C LYS A 217 27.43 -8.91 -19.72
N TRP A 218 26.31 -8.36 -19.28
CA TRP A 218 25.50 -7.43 -20.05
C TRP A 218 25.66 -6.02 -19.51
N GLY A 219 25.55 -5.05 -20.39
CA GLY A 219 25.58 -3.63 -20.06
C GLY A 219 25.16 -2.76 -21.23
N LEU A 220 25.23 -1.46 -21.03
CA LEU A 220 24.90 -0.46 -22.03
C LEU A 220 26.19 0.12 -22.61
N ILE A 221 26.14 0.52 -23.87
CA ILE A 221 27.22 1.27 -24.51
C ILE A 221 26.67 2.48 -25.26
N ASP A 222 27.51 3.48 -25.43
CA ASP A 222 27.27 4.62 -26.32
C ASP A 222 27.54 4.24 -27.80
N ASP A 223 27.34 5.21 -28.68
CA ASP A 223 27.62 5.14 -30.12
C ASP A 223 29.11 4.97 -30.46
N ASN A 224 30.02 5.27 -29.54
CA ASN A 224 31.46 5.06 -29.66
C ASN A 224 31.91 3.70 -29.07
N GLY A 225 30.99 2.93 -28.49
CA GLY A 225 31.27 1.63 -27.87
C GLY A 225 31.83 1.70 -26.45
N ASN A 226 31.81 2.86 -25.79
CA ASN A 226 32.18 2.98 -24.38
C ASN A 226 31.05 2.49 -23.48
N HIS A 227 31.39 1.89 -22.35
CA HIS A 227 30.41 1.41 -21.38
C HIS A 227 29.64 2.59 -20.75
N ILE A 228 28.32 2.48 -20.68
CA ILE A 228 27.45 3.40 -19.97
C ILE A 228 26.99 2.73 -18.67
N GLY A 229 27.38 3.34 -17.54
CA GLY A 229 27.07 2.81 -16.20
C GLY A 229 27.81 1.50 -15.89
N GLU A 230 27.22 0.67 -15.02
CA GLU A 230 27.83 -0.61 -14.67
C GLU A 230 27.71 -1.64 -15.82
N PHE A 231 28.79 -2.37 -16.10
CA PHE A 231 28.82 -3.46 -17.09
C PHE A 231 28.98 -4.83 -16.40
N ASN A 232 28.11 -5.13 -15.44
CA ASN A 232 28.25 -6.33 -14.59
C ASN A 232 26.95 -7.15 -14.46
N TYR A 233 25.91 -6.78 -15.21
CA TYR A 233 24.58 -7.36 -15.10
C TYR A 233 24.53 -8.78 -15.67
N SER A 234 23.62 -9.59 -15.13
CA SER A 234 23.33 -10.94 -15.63
C SER A 234 22.59 -10.90 -16.96
N PHE A 235 21.76 -9.87 -17.17
CA PHE A 235 21.02 -9.63 -18.39
C PHE A 235 20.57 -8.16 -18.45
N VAL A 236 20.52 -7.59 -19.65
CA VAL A 236 19.97 -6.25 -19.92
C VAL A 236 19.16 -6.33 -21.22
N GLU A 237 18.03 -5.64 -21.30
CA GLU A 237 17.27 -5.45 -22.53
C GLU A 237 16.53 -4.10 -22.52
N GLU A 238 16.23 -3.54 -23.69
CA GLU A 238 15.32 -2.39 -23.80
C GLU A 238 13.93 -2.80 -23.25
N TRP A 239 13.33 -1.91 -22.47
CA TRP A 239 12.16 -2.20 -21.67
C TRP A 239 11.10 -1.08 -21.70
N GLY A 240 10.98 -0.42 -22.85
CA GLY A 240 10.02 0.63 -23.12
C GLY A 240 10.61 2.04 -23.03
N GLU A 241 10.26 2.89 -24.01
CA GLU A 241 10.56 4.33 -24.04
C GLU A 241 12.05 4.67 -23.88
N GLY A 242 12.94 3.76 -24.30
CA GLY A 242 14.38 3.95 -24.18
C GLY A 242 14.93 3.70 -22.77
N TYR A 243 14.14 3.11 -21.87
CA TYR A 243 14.63 2.59 -20.60
C TYR A 243 14.98 1.12 -20.75
N TYR A 244 15.84 0.60 -19.87
CA TYR A 244 16.35 -0.77 -19.98
C TYR A 244 16.02 -1.54 -18.72
N LYS A 245 15.63 -2.80 -18.83
CA LYS A 245 15.55 -3.67 -17.66
C LYS A 245 16.90 -4.33 -17.46
N ALA A 246 17.45 -4.20 -16.26
CA ALA A 246 18.64 -4.92 -15.85
C ALA A 246 18.33 -5.97 -14.80
N GLU A 247 19.09 -7.05 -14.84
CA GLU A 247 19.00 -8.17 -13.90
C GLU A 247 20.32 -8.36 -13.14
N GLN A 248 20.23 -8.41 -11.81
CA GLN A 248 21.31 -8.81 -10.91
C GLN A 248 20.85 -10.07 -10.17
N GLY A 249 21.30 -11.24 -10.64
CA GLY A 249 20.85 -12.52 -10.12
C GLY A 249 19.34 -12.73 -10.36
N ALA A 250 18.57 -12.87 -9.29
CA ALA A 250 17.11 -13.07 -9.36
C ALA A 250 16.29 -11.78 -9.18
N LYS A 251 16.97 -10.63 -9.13
CA LYS A 251 16.35 -9.32 -8.88
C LYS A 251 16.55 -8.43 -10.10
N LYS A 252 15.60 -7.54 -10.33
CA LYS A 252 15.49 -6.70 -11.51
C LYS A 252 15.25 -5.25 -11.13
N ASN A 253 15.68 -4.36 -12.01
CA ASN A 253 15.42 -2.93 -11.93
C ASN A 253 15.33 -2.33 -13.33
N ILE A 254 14.88 -1.08 -13.41
CA ILE A 254 14.97 -0.29 -14.63
C ILE A 254 16.26 0.52 -14.56
N LEU A 255 17.01 0.53 -15.66
CA LEU A 255 18.10 1.45 -15.94
C LEU A 255 17.60 2.55 -16.86
N ARG A 256 18.09 3.75 -16.64
CA ARG A 256 17.95 4.86 -17.56
C ARG A 256 18.96 4.70 -18.72
N PRO A 257 18.80 5.45 -19.83
CA PRO A 257 19.80 5.47 -20.89
C PRO A 257 21.22 5.79 -20.39
N ASP A 258 21.36 6.59 -19.33
CA ASP A 258 22.66 6.90 -18.69
C ASP A 258 23.22 5.77 -17.81
N GLY A 259 22.59 4.59 -17.82
CA GLY A 259 22.99 3.41 -17.03
C GLY A 259 22.65 3.50 -15.55
N SER A 260 22.06 4.60 -15.07
CA SER A 260 21.65 4.74 -13.67
C SER A 260 20.44 3.88 -13.35
N VAL A 261 20.43 3.32 -12.15
CA VAL A 261 19.31 2.52 -11.65
C VAL A 261 18.15 3.44 -11.25
N VAL A 262 16.92 3.10 -11.64
CA VAL A 262 15.71 3.90 -11.39
C VAL A 262 15.24 3.82 -9.95
N LEU A 263 15.10 2.61 -9.40
CA LEU A 263 14.68 2.40 -8.01
C LEU A 263 15.88 2.09 -7.13
N GLU A 264 15.93 2.70 -5.95
CA GLU A 264 17.00 2.45 -4.96
C GLU A 264 17.10 0.96 -4.56
N GLN A 265 15.96 0.26 -4.53
CA GLN A 265 15.90 -1.17 -4.23
C GLN A 265 15.66 -2.00 -5.50
N TRP A 266 16.21 -3.21 -5.51
CA TRP A 266 15.98 -4.18 -6.59
C TRP A 266 14.83 -5.14 -6.23
N TYR A 267 13.96 -5.41 -7.20
CA TYR A 267 12.69 -6.12 -6.99
C TYR A 267 12.69 -7.48 -7.69
N ASN A 268 11.73 -8.36 -7.38
CA ASN A 268 11.66 -9.65 -8.10
C ASN A 268 11.30 -9.45 -9.57
N ASP A 269 10.41 -8.50 -9.85
CA ASP A 269 9.96 -8.18 -11.21
C ASP A 269 9.77 -6.66 -11.39
N VAL A 270 10.06 -6.20 -12.61
CA VAL A 270 9.74 -4.87 -13.14
C VAL A 270 9.14 -5.05 -14.54
N PHE A 271 8.06 -4.34 -14.83
CA PHE A 271 7.33 -4.43 -16.10
C PHE A 271 7.73 -3.28 -17.03
N LYS A 272 7.36 -3.37 -18.31
CA LYS A 272 7.74 -2.38 -19.32
C LYS A 272 7.29 -0.99 -18.92
N VAL A 273 8.14 0.00 -19.21
CA VAL A 273 7.83 1.41 -19.07
C VAL A 273 6.79 1.80 -20.14
N GLN A 274 5.74 2.48 -19.70
CA GLN A 274 4.72 3.10 -20.56
C GLN A 274 4.34 4.45 -19.96
N HIS A 275 4.41 5.50 -20.77
CA HIS A 275 4.16 6.89 -20.40
C HIS A 275 4.99 7.38 -19.20
N GLY A 276 6.23 6.90 -19.08
CA GLY A 276 7.13 7.18 -17.94
C GLY A 276 6.82 6.39 -16.66
N PHE A 277 5.81 5.52 -16.65
CA PHE A 277 5.46 4.69 -15.49
C PHE A 277 5.77 3.22 -15.73
N PHE A 278 6.06 2.50 -14.66
CA PHE A 278 6.23 1.07 -14.70
C PHE A 278 5.72 0.43 -13.41
N ILE A 279 5.28 -0.83 -13.55
CA ILE A 279 4.88 -1.66 -12.43
C ILE A 279 6.13 -2.37 -11.91
N PHE A 280 6.24 -2.53 -10.59
CA PHE A 280 7.30 -3.31 -9.95
C PHE A 280 6.71 -4.18 -8.84
N GLY A 281 7.35 -5.29 -8.50
CA GLY A 281 6.78 -6.19 -7.50
C GLY A 281 7.73 -7.19 -6.87
N ASN A 282 7.27 -7.75 -5.76
CA ASN A 282 7.96 -8.80 -5.01
C ASN A 282 7.07 -10.05 -4.86
N THR A 283 7.73 -11.20 -4.78
CA THR A 283 7.08 -12.49 -4.57
C THR A 283 7.25 -12.93 -3.12
N ILE A 284 6.16 -12.90 -2.34
CA ILE A 284 6.12 -13.41 -0.97
C ILE A 284 5.82 -14.91 -1.03
N ARG A 285 6.84 -15.74 -0.83
CA ARG A 285 6.71 -17.21 -0.91
C ARG A 285 5.91 -17.78 0.27
N LYS A 286 5.24 -18.91 0.01
CA LYS A 286 4.55 -19.72 1.04
C LYS A 286 5.48 -20.08 2.20
N SER A 287 4.99 -19.92 3.43
CA SER A 287 5.66 -20.29 4.68
C SER A 287 4.69 -20.98 5.66
N LYS A 288 5.15 -21.35 6.86
CA LYS A 288 4.26 -21.89 7.91
C LYS A 288 3.20 -20.87 8.38
N THR A 289 3.47 -19.57 8.24
CA THR A 289 2.56 -18.48 8.62
C THR A 289 1.80 -17.89 7.42
N ASN A 290 2.24 -18.13 6.19
CA ASN A 290 1.57 -17.68 4.97
C ASN A 290 1.28 -18.87 4.03
N PRO A 291 0.03 -19.35 3.93
CA PRO A 291 -0.29 -20.62 3.26
C PRO A 291 -0.20 -20.57 1.72
N LYS A 292 -0.08 -19.39 1.11
CA LYS A 292 0.00 -19.19 -0.35
C LYS A 292 1.14 -18.24 -0.71
N THR A 293 1.70 -18.42 -1.91
CA THR A 293 2.60 -17.42 -2.50
C THR A 293 1.76 -16.22 -2.93
N ARG A 294 2.15 -15.01 -2.54
CA ARG A 294 1.50 -13.74 -2.94
C ARG A 294 2.45 -12.93 -3.80
N TYR A 295 1.92 -12.29 -4.82
CA TYR A 295 2.62 -11.31 -5.64
C TYR A 295 2.09 -9.95 -5.24
N ILE A 296 2.98 -9.07 -4.78
CA ILE A 296 2.61 -7.71 -4.41
C ILE A 296 3.27 -6.75 -5.39
N GLN A 297 2.46 -5.87 -5.96
CA GLN A 297 2.83 -4.96 -7.04
C GLN A 297 2.56 -3.53 -6.62
N GLY A 298 3.43 -2.63 -7.06
CA GLY A 298 3.33 -1.18 -6.94
C GLY A 298 3.57 -0.53 -8.29
N VAL A 299 3.40 0.79 -8.34
CA VAL A 299 3.62 1.60 -9.55
C VAL A 299 4.61 2.70 -9.22
N ALA A 300 5.65 2.79 -10.03
CA ALA A 300 6.66 3.82 -9.93
C ALA A 300 6.77 4.58 -11.25
N HIS A 301 7.29 5.79 -11.16
CA HIS A 301 7.68 6.58 -12.31
C HIS A 301 9.20 6.41 -12.55
N VAL A 302 9.65 6.54 -13.79
CA VAL A 302 11.09 6.45 -14.18
C VAL A 302 12.00 7.49 -13.51
N SER A 303 11.41 8.47 -12.81
CA SER A 303 12.14 9.37 -11.89
C SER A 303 12.60 8.70 -10.60
N GLY A 304 12.13 7.48 -10.31
CA GLY A 304 12.38 6.78 -9.05
C GLY A 304 11.32 7.01 -7.98
N ILE A 305 10.33 7.88 -8.23
CA ILE A 305 9.22 8.12 -7.31
C ILE A 305 8.25 6.94 -7.35
N ILE A 306 7.98 6.35 -6.20
CA ILE A 306 6.91 5.37 -6.01
C ILE A 306 5.59 6.12 -5.88
N VAL A 307 4.77 6.05 -6.93
CA VAL A 307 3.45 6.69 -7.00
C VAL A 307 2.45 5.91 -6.17
N PHE A 308 2.48 4.57 -6.30
CA PHE A 308 1.73 3.66 -5.47
C PHE A 308 2.65 2.58 -4.88
N PRO A 309 2.65 2.38 -3.55
CA PRO A 309 3.46 1.35 -2.91
C PRO A 309 3.04 -0.06 -3.34
N MET A 310 3.83 -1.09 -3.01
CA MET A 310 3.51 -2.49 -3.32
C MET A 310 2.34 -3.02 -2.49
N ILE A 311 1.12 -2.64 -2.85
CA ILE A 311 -0.13 -2.99 -2.16
C ILE A 311 -1.09 -3.78 -3.04
N PHE A 312 -0.86 -3.83 -4.35
CA PHE A 312 -1.76 -4.48 -5.30
C PHE A 312 -1.41 -5.95 -5.45
N GLU A 313 -2.43 -6.80 -5.51
CA GLU A 313 -2.26 -8.24 -5.71
C GLU A 313 -2.15 -8.60 -7.19
N ARG A 314 -2.68 -7.72 -8.05
CA ARG A 314 -2.62 -7.80 -9.50
C ARG A 314 -2.69 -6.41 -10.10
N THR A 315 -1.91 -6.17 -11.14
CA THR A 315 -1.94 -4.94 -11.95
C THR A 315 -1.80 -5.25 -13.43
N GLN A 316 -2.48 -4.50 -14.29
CA GLN A 316 -2.42 -4.63 -15.74
C GLN A 316 -2.70 -3.28 -16.41
N TRP A 317 -1.93 -2.92 -17.42
CA TRP A 317 -2.22 -1.74 -18.24
C TRP A 317 -3.57 -1.87 -18.97
N CYS A 318 -4.35 -0.80 -19.00
CA CYS A 318 -5.58 -0.71 -19.78
C CYS A 318 -5.27 -0.68 -21.29
N GLU A 319 -6.21 -1.12 -22.13
CA GLU A 319 -6.01 -1.21 -23.59
C GLU A 319 -5.74 0.16 -24.25
N ASP A 320 -6.26 1.23 -23.67
CA ASP A 320 -6.04 2.61 -24.13
C ASP A 320 -4.68 3.20 -23.70
N GLY A 321 -3.92 2.52 -22.82
CA GLY A 321 -2.66 2.99 -22.26
C GLY A 321 -2.80 4.13 -21.24
N LEU A 322 -4.00 4.63 -20.96
CA LEU A 322 -4.22 5.83 -20.13
C LEU A 322 -4.43 5.52 -18.64
N GLY A 323 -4.43 4.24 -18.28
CA GLY A 323 -4.59 3.79 -16.90
C GLY A 323 -4.07 2.37 -16.66
N ILE A 324 -4.00 2.00 -15.38
CA ILE A 324 -3.56 0.70 -14.90
C ILE A 324 -4.69 0.09 -14.08
N TYR A 325 -5.28 -1.00 -14.56
CA TYR A 325 -6.13 -1.84 -13.74
C TYR A 325 -5.33 -2.43 -12.57
N ALA A 326 -5.89 -2.41 -11.36
CA ALA A 326 -5.27 -2.94 -10.17
C ALA A 326 -6.29 -3.65 -9.26
N GLU A 327 -5.85 -4.67 -8.52
CA GLU A 327 -6.69 -5.40 -7.56
C GLU A 327 -6.13 -5.31 -6.14
N ILE A 328 -7.02 -5.06 -5.17
CA ILE A 328 -6.74 -5.20 -3.73
C ILE A 328 -7.86 -6.03 -3.12
N ASP A 329 -7.53 -7.16 -2.48
CA ASP A 329 -8.50 -8.09 -1.89
C ASP A 329 -9.60 -8.49 -2.90
N GLU A 330 -9.18 -8.88 -4.11
CA GLU A 330 -10.06 -9.25 -5.24
C GLU A 330 -10.98 -8.13 -5.77
N LYS A 331 -10.81 -6.88 -5.32
CA LYS A 331 -11.60 -5.73 -5.80
C LYS A 331 -10.85 -4.94 -6.88
N PRO A 332 -11.52 -4.58 -7.99
CA PRO A 332 -10.89 -3.85 -9.09
C PRO A 332 -10.80 -2.35 -8.83
N TYR A 333 -9.72 -1.73 -9.32
CA TYR A 333 -9.47 -0.29 -9.34
C TYR A 333 -8.81 0.07 -10.67
N ILE A 334 -8.97 1.31 -11.12
CA ILE A 334 -8.21 1.88 -12.24
C ILE A 334 -7.32 2.99 -11.69
N LEU A 335 -6.01 2.79 -11.73
CA LEU A 335 -5.01 3.81 -11.41
C LEU A 335 -4.78 4.67 -12.64
N THR A 336 -4.74 5.97 -12.47
CA THR A 336 -4.48 6.93 -13.56
C THR A 336 -3.09 7.53 -13.41
N LEU A 337 -2.53 8.00 -14.52
CA LEU A 337 -1.16 8.53 -14.59
C LEU A 337 -0.96 9.83 -13.81
N ASP A 338 -2.04 10.52 -13.43
CA ASP A 338 -1.98 11.69 -12.52
C ASP A 338 -1.92 11.31 -11.03
N GLY A 339 -1.87 10.01 -10.72
CA GLY A 339 -1.88 9.48 -9.36
C GLY A 339 -3.28 9.35 -8.74
N SER A 340 -4.35 9.56 -9.51
CA SER A 340 -5.72 9.29 -9.05
C SER A 340 -6.06 7.79 -9.18
N ILE A 341 -6.99 7.34 -8.33
CA ILE A 341 -7.54 5.99 -8.38
C ILE A 341 -9.05 6.12 -8.59
N TYR A 342 -9.55 5.43 -9.60
CA TYR A 342 -10.96 5.23 -9.86
C TYR A 342 -11.40 3.87 -9.32
N ASP A 343 -12.40 3.87 -8.45
CA ASP A 343 -13.00 2.67 -7.87
C ASP A 343 -14.38 2.44 -8.50
N PRO A 344 -14.57 1.41 -9.33
CA PRO A 344 -15.86 1.07 -9.92
C PRO A 344 -16.93 0.65 -8.88
N ALA A 345 -16.52 0.17 -7.71
CA ALA A 345 -17.34 -0.48 -6.68
C ALA A 345 -17.55 0.33 -5.38
N HIS A 346 -16.99 1.55 -5.28
CA HIS A 346 -17.21 2.51 -4.19
C HIS A 346 -16.76 2.05 -2.77
N SER A 347 -15.48 1.72 -2.60
CA SER A 347 -14.75 1.53 -1.33
C SER A 347 -13.69 2.64 -1.09
N HIS A 348 -13.06 2.65 0.10
CA HIS A 348 -12.16 3.75 0.53
C HIS A 348 -10.83 3.78 -0.25
N LEU A 349 -10.45 4.98 -0.71
CA LEU A 349 -9.28 5.23 -1.55
C LEU A 349 -8.08 5.82 -0.75
N PRO A 350 -6.84 5.67 -1.24
CA PRO A 350 -5.68 6.43 -0.76
C PRO A 350 -5.82 7.95 -0.97
N LEU A 351 -4.99 8.73 -0.26
CA LEU A 351 -4.93 10.20 -0.39
C LEU A 351 -4.53 10.61 -1.82
N ARG A 352 -5.21 11.62 -2.38
CA ARG A 352 -4.92 12.16 -3.71
C ARG A 352 -3.81 13.20 -3.61
N LYS A 353 -2.72 13.02 -4.35
CA LYS A 353 -1.66 14.04 -4.51
C LYS A 353 -1.90 14.82 -5.80
N LYS A 354 -2.08 16.14 -5.73
CA LYS A 354 -2.29 17.01 -6.90
C LYS A 354 -1.20 18.08 -6.99
N ILE A 355 -0.57 18.23 -8.15
CA ILE A 355 0.35 19.34 -8.44
C ILE A 355 -0.45 20.63 -8.66
N ASN A 356 -0.09 21.69 -7.95
CA ASN A 356 -0.64 23.03 -8.12
C ASN A 356 0.21 23.82 -9.13
N TRP A 357 -0.07 23.61 -10.42
CA TRP A 357 0.69 24.24 -11.52
C TRP A 357 0.79 25.77 -11.45
N PRO A 358 -0.29 26.52 -11.14
CA PRO A 358 -0.19 27.97 -10.96
C PRO A 358 0.78 28.41 -9.85
N ASP A 359 0.74 27.74 -8.69
CA ASP A 359 1.63 28.05 -7.55
C ASP A 359 3.09 27.70 -7.87
N LEU A 360 3.33 26.59 -8.55
CA LEU A 360 4.66 26.23 -9.05
C LEU A 360 5.20 27.30 -10.02
N PHE A 361 4.37 27.76 -10.97
CA PHE A 361 4.76 28.79 -11.94
C PHE A 361 5.07 30.15 -11.27
N GLU A 362 4.24 30.59 -10.33
CA GLU A 362 4.47 31.84 -9.57
C GLU A 362 5.78 31.78 -8.79
N LYS A 363 6.03 30.66 -8.09
CA LYS A 363 7.28 30.44 -7.35
C LYS A 363 8.50 30.37 -8.28
N PHE A 364 8.35 29.79 -9.48
CA PHE A 364 9.39 29.77 -10.51
C PHE A 364 9.77 31.19 -10.95
N ALA A 365 8.80 32.03 -11.32
CA ALA A 365 9.07 33.40 -11.74
C ALA A 365 9.72 34.25 -10.63
N ASN A 366 9.25 34.10 -9.39
CA ASN A 366 9.79 34.81 -8.22
C ASN A 366 11.21 34.37 -7.83
N TRP A 367 11.58 33.12 -8.13
CA TRP A 367 12.94 32.63 -7.93
C TRP A 367 13.87 33.15 -9.03
N THR A 368 13.46 33.08 -10.30
CA THR A 368 14.36 33.37 -11.43
C THR A 368 14.58 34.86 -11.72
N LEU A 369 13.56 35.72 -11.61
CA LEU A 369 13.63 37.10 -12.13
C LEU A 369 14.30 38.14 -11.20
N PRO A 370 14.04 38.19 -9.88
CA PRO A 370 14.60 39.23 -9.02
C PRO A 370 16.13 39.15 -8.91
N GLY A 371 16.84 40.19 -9.35
CA GLY A 371 18.31 40.22 -9.30
C GLY A 371 19.01 39.47 -10.45
N LEU A 372 18.26 39.07 -11.48
CA LEU A 372 18.80 38.38 -12.66
C LEU A 372 19.84 39.24 -13.39
N GLN A 373 21.03 38.68 -13.63
CA GLN A 373 22.11 39.31 -14.39
C GLN A 373 22.91 38.29 -15.22
N PHE A 374 23.73 38.78 -16.16
CA PHE A 374 24.58 37.93 -17.00
C PHE A 374 25.96 37.67 -16.41
N TYR A 375 26.37 36.41 -16.46
CA TYR A 375 27.72 35.93 -16.18
C TYR A 375 28.33 35.31 -17.44
N TYR A 376 29.66 35.34 -17.52
CA TYR A 376 30.40 34.95 -18.71
C TYR A 376 31.42 33.87 -18.37
N ARG A 377 31.55 32.89 -19.26
CA ARG A 377 32.55 31.82 -19.20
C ARG A 377 33.01 31.50 -20.63
N ASP A 378 34.27 31.77 -20.94
CA ASP A 378 34.87 31.38 -22.21
C ASP A 378 35.59 30.05 -22.04
N THR A 379 35.36 29.11 -22.95
CA THR A 379 36.02 27.80 -22.92
C THR A 379 36.85 27.60 -24.18
N ASP A 380 38.05 27.06 -24.00
CA ASP A 380 38.94 26.56 -25.04
C ASP A 380 38.78 25.06 -25.29
N ALA A 381 37.87 24.40 -24.58
CA ALA A 381 37.60 22.99 -24.78
C ALA A 381 37.03 22.70 -26.19
N HIS A 382 37.44 21.56 -26.74
CA HIS A 382 37.03 21.11 -28.06
C HIS A 382 35.65 20.45 -28.01
N VAL A 383 34.59 21.26 -27.92
CA VAL A 383 33.18 20.81 -27.96
C VAL A 383 32.51 21.23 -29.27
N ILE A 384 31.77 20.30 -29.87
CA ILE A 384 30.93 20.57 -31.05
C ILE A 384 29.58 21.09 -30.57
N ILE A 385 29.46 22.41 -30.48
CA ILE A 385 28.30 23.08 -29.87
C ILE A 385 26.97 22.68 -30.53
N GLU A 386 26.96 22.51 -31.85
CA GLU A 386 25.76 22.20 -32.63
C GLU A 386 25.12 20.85 -32.28
N THR A 387 25.92 19.89 -31.81
CA THR A 387 25.45 18.55 -31.43
C THR A 387 25.33 18.38 -29.92
N THR A 388 25.99 19.24 -29.14
CA THR A 388 26.06 19.11 -27.68
C THR A 388 24.99 19.94 -26.96
N TYR A 389 24.61 21.10 -27.50
CA TYR A 389 23.66 22.00 -26.85
C TYR A 389 22.52 22.35 -27.80
N HIS A 390 21.31 21.90 -27.50
CA HIS A 390 20.12 22.23 -28.27
C HIS A 390 19.24 23.20 -27.50
N VAL A 391 18.62 24.14 -28.22
CA VAL A 391 17.63 25.05 -27.63
C VAL A 391 16.50 24.21 -27.04
N GLY A 392 16.22 24.41 -25.76
CA GLY A 392 15.27 23.58 -25.03
C GLY A 392 15.90 22.61 -24.03
N ASP A 393 17.20 22.36 -24.10
CA ASP A 393 17.85 21.42 -23.18
C ASP A 393 17.88 21.96 -21.75
N VAL A 394 17.82 21.05 -20.77
CA VAL A 394 18.03 21.35 -19.36
C VAL A 394 19.32 20.66 -18.94
N LEU A 395 20.32 21.45 -18.60
CA LEU A 395 21.65 21.03 -18.19
C LEU A 395 21.76 21.11 -16.68
N ARG A 396 22.50 20.19 -16.06
CA ARG A 396 22.96 20.33 -14.67
C ARG A 396 24.47 20.59 -14.66
N ALA A 397 24.95 21.51 -13.82
CA ALA A 397 26.38 21.84 -13.75
C ALA A 397 27.27 20.60 -13.54
N GLY A 398 27.05 19.83 -12.47
CA GLY A 398 27.82 18.62 -12.16
C GLY A 398 29.19 18.87 -11.55
N PHE A 399 29.53 20.12 -11.27
CA PHE A 399 30.73 20.58 -10.58
C PHE A 399 30.49 22.01 -10.04
N LEU A 400 31.37 22.50 -9.16
CA LEU A 400 31.37 23.92 -8.78
C LEU A 400 31.72 24.75 -10.01
N LEU A 401 30.73 25.43 -10.56
CA LEU A 401 30.85 26.09 -11.84
C LEU A 401 31.31 27.53 -11.63
N ASP A 402 32.55 27.81 -12.01
CA ASP A 402 33.12 29.16 -11.97
C ASP A 402 32.65 29.99 -13.19
N ALA A 403 32.43 31.29 -12.98
CA ALA A 403 32.14 32.27 -14.02
C ALA A 403 32.68 33.65 -13.61
N THR A 404 32.48 34.66 -14.45
CA THR A 404 32.81 36.06 -14.11
C THR A 404 31.68 37.00 -14.50
N THR A 405 31.53 38.11 -13.78
CA THR A 405 30.53 39.15 -14.08
C THR A 405 30.86 39.94 -15.34
N GLN A 406 32.12 39.89 -15.83
CA GLN A 406 32.54 40.70 -16.96
C GLN A 406 33.63 40.04 -17.81
N LEU A 407 33.37 39.96 -19.12
CA LEU A 407 34.34 39.68 -20.19
C LEU A 407 34.10 40.60 -21.39
N TRP A 408 35.13 40.79 -22.22
CA TRP A 408 35.09 41.53 -23.48
C TRP A 408 35.07 40.56 -24.67
N LYS A 409 35.87 40.80 -25.72
CA LYS A 409 35.99 39.86 -26.83
C LYS A 409 36.42 38.48 -26.31
N PRO A 410 35.74 37.39 -26.72
CA PRO A 410 36.12 36.05 -26.31
C PRO A 410 37.55 35.73 -26.72
N ALA A 411 38.34 35.21 -25.78
CA ALA A 411 39.69 34.70 -26.08
C ALA A 411 39.64 33.41 -26.93
N HIS A 412 38.56 32.64 -26.77
CA HIS A 412 38.31 31.38 -27.46
C HIS A 412 37.01 31.45 -28.28
N ARG A 413 36.81 30.47 -29.16
CA ARG A 413 35.66 30.49 -30.08
C ARG A 413 34.32 30.15 -29.42
N THR A 414 34.32 29.66 -28.18
CA THR A 414 33.10 29.24 -27.48
C THR A 414 32.92 30.05 -26.20
N ARG A 415 31.72 30.62 -26.03
CA ARG A 415 31.29 31.36 -24.84
C ARG A 415 30.00 30.80 -24.28
N PHE A 416 29.96 30.56 -22.98
CA PHE A 416 28.71 30.44 -22.24
C PHE A 416 28.36 31.81 -21.65
N ILE A 417 27.12 32.23 -21.86
CA ILE A 417 26.53 33.38 -21.16
C ILE A 417 25.39 32.85 -20.30
N ILE A 418 25.41 33.15 -19.01
CA ILE A 418 24.49 32.59 -18.00
C ILE A 418 23.68 33.73 -17.40
N ALA A 419 22.35 33.70 -17.53
CA ALA A 419 21.45 34.59 -16.78
C ALA A 419 21.10 33.93 -15.44
N SER A 420 21.43 34.59 -14.33
CA SER A 420 21.18 34.05 -12.98
C SER A 420 21.00 35.16 -11.94
N ALA A 421 20.13 34.92 -10.96
CA ALA A 421 20.04 35.68 -9.71
C ALA A 421 20.87 35.03 -8.57
N HIS A 422 21.31 33.78 -8.77
CA HIS A 422 21.81 32.89 -7.73
C HIS A 422 23.27 32.44 -7.98
N ALA A 423 24.21 33.38 -8.02
CA ALA A 423 25.64 33.07 -8.11
C ALA A 423 26.39 33.61 -6.89
N ALA A 424 27.31 32.84 -6.33
CA ALA A 424 28.12 33.28 -5.20
C ALA A 424 29.26 34.19 -5.68
N HIS A 425 29.26 35.46 -5.27
CA HIS A 425 30.27 36.44 -5.66
C HIS A 425 31.51 36.35 -4.77
N PHE A 426 32.44 35.45 -5.10
CA PHE A 426 33.65 35.22 -4.30
C PHE A 426 34.56 36.45 -4.21
N PHE A 427 34.56 37.33 -5.21
CA PHE A 427 35.35 38.57 -5.22
C PHE A 427 34.93 39.59 -4.15
N GLU A 428 33.77 39.41 -3.52
CA GLU A 428 33.27 40.23 -2.41
C GLU A 428 33.72 39.70 -1.04
N ILE A 429 34.26 38.48 -0.97
CA ILE A 429 34.66 37.84 0.28
C ILE A 429 36.11 38.19 0.60
N GLU A 430 36.32 39.06 1.59
CA GLU A 430 37.65 39.55 1.95
C GLU A 430 38.66 38.43 2.25
N ASP A 431 38.24 37.37 2.93
CA ASP A 431 39.15 36.30 3.34
C ASP A 431 39.60 35.42 2.16
N LEU A 432 38.73 35.20 1.17
CA LEU A 432 39.13 34.53 -0.08
C LEU A 432 40.07 35.41 -0.90
N VAL A 433 39.80 36.72 -0.96
CA VAL A 433 40.67 37.68 -1.67
C VAL A 433 42.03 37.82 -0.99
N LYS A 434 42.10 37.76 0.34
CA LYS A 434 43.38 37.72 1.08
C LYS A 434 44.16 36.44 0.81
N ALA A 435 43.47 35.30 0.69
CA ALA A 435 44.10 34.01 0.41
C ALA A 435 44.57 33.91 -1.06
N ASN A 436 43.81 34.45 -2.00
CA ASN A 436 44.17 34.52 -3.42
C ASN A 436 43.67 35.85 -4.04
N PRO A 437 44.56 36.85 -4.21
CA PRO A 437 44.20 38.15 -4.79
C PRO A 437 43.57 38.06 -6.19
N ASN A 438 43.91 37.02 -6.96
CA ASN A 438 43.38 36.81 -8.31
C ASN A 438 41.86 36.62 -8.32
N VAL A 439 41.25 36.14 -7.23
CA VAL A 439 39.78 36.02 -7.10
C VAL A 439 39.09 37.36 -7.34
N LYS A 440 39.70 38.47 -6.87
CA LYS A 440 39.20 39.83 -7.09
C LYS A 440 39.51 40.33 -8.49
N GLU A 441 40.72 40.07 -9.00
CA GLU A 441 41.10 40.49 -10.35
C GLU A 441 40.29 39.79 -11.45
N TRP A 442 39.85 38.56 -11.20
CA TRP A 442 39.00 37.76 -12.08
C TRP A 442 37.50 38.10 -11.96
N ASN A 443 37.08 38.86 -10.95
CA ASN A 443 35.67 38.96 -10.52
C ASN A 443 35.00 37.57 -10.45
N LEU A 444 35.65 36.63 -9.75
CA LEU A 444 35.24 35.22 -9.75
C LEU A 444 33.89 35.05 -9.05
N CYS A 445 32.96 34.39 -9.75
CA CYS A 445 31.67 33.95 -9.23
C CYS A 445 31.58 32.43 -9.35
N THR A 446 30.88 31.79 -8.42
CA THR A 446 30.75 30.33 -8.42
C THR A 446 29.30 29.92 -8.23
N PHE A 447 28.87 28.91 -8.98
CA PHE A 447 27.54 28.32 -8.91
C PHE A 447 27.58 26.97 -8.17
N PRO A 448 26.51 26.63 -7.42
CA PRO A 448 26.36 25.34 -6.76
C PRO A 448 26.51 24.13 -7.69
N PHE A 449 26.90 23.00 -7.11
CA PHE A 449 27.15 21.74 -7.82
C PHE A 449 25.93 21.24 -8.62
N ASN A 450 24.75 21.46 -8.05
CA ASN A 450 23.45 21.05 -8.59
C ASN A 450 22.68 22.24 -9.21
N SER A 451 23.39 23.20 -9.80
CA SER A 451 22.76 24.29 -10.56
C SER A 451 22.18 23.77 -11.88
N TYR A 452 20.95 24.19 -12.19
CA TYR A 452 20.22 23.75 -13.40
C TYR A 452 20.08 24.89 -14.40
N PHE A 453 20.40 24.63 -15.66
CA PHE A 453 20.42 25.63 -16.70
C PHE A 453 19.55 25.21 -17.88
N LYS A 454 18.60 26.05 -18.27
CA LYS A 454 17.86 25.90 -19.52
C LYS A 454 18.66 26.52 -20.66
N VAL A 455 18.89 25.78 -21.74
CA VAL A 455 19.48 26.32 -22.98
C VAL A 455 18.42 27.15 -23.69
N MET A 456 18.64 28.46 -23.72
CA MET A 456 17.71 29.44 -24.27
C MET A 456 18.02 29.79 -25.73
N ASP A 457 19.31 29.81 -26.09
CA ASP A 457 19.74 30.16 -27.44
C ASP A 457 21.15 29.62 -27.73
N VAL A 458 21.42 29.32 -29.00
CA VAL A 458 22.75 28.98 -29.51
C VAL A 458 23.02 29.89 -30.71
N TYR A 459 23.91 30.86 -30.53
CA TYR A 459 24.15 31.94 -31.49
C TYR A 459 25.56 31.88 -32.05
N GLU A 460 25.69 32.02 -33.37
CA GLU A 460 26.99 32.08 -34.06
C GLU A 460 27.19 33.43 -34.76
N LYS A 461 28.38 34.02 -34.57
CA LYS A 461 28.80 35.23 -35.27
C LYS A 461 30.31 35.29 -35.46
N ASP A 462 30.76 35.62 -36.68
CA ASP A 462 32.17 35.79 -37.03
C ASP A 462 33.08 34.61 -36.60
N GLY A 463 32.52 33.39 -36.60
CA GLY A 463 33.20 32.15 -36.17
C GLY A 463 33.29 31.95 -34.65
N TYR A 464 32.61 32.79 -33.86
CA TYR A 464 32.40 32.63 -32.43
C TYR A 464 31.00 32.07 -32.16
N ARG A 465 30.91 31.09 -31.27
CA ARG A 465 29.67 30.45 -30.83
C ARG A 465 29.38 30.81 -29.38
N GLN A 466 28.14 31.19 -29.11
CA GLN A 466 27.65 31.52 -27.79
C GLN A 466 26.45 30.64 -27.43
N VAL A 467 26.53 29.97 -26.28
CA VAL A 467 25.42 29.23 -25.67
C VAL A 467 24.84 30.07 -24.55
N PHE A 468 23.57 30.45 -24.67
CA PHE A 468 22.85 31.21 -23.66
C PHE A 468 22.08 30.27 -22.73
N LEU A 469 22.39 30.37 -21.44
CA LEU A 469 21.82 29.56 -20.37
C LEU A 469 21.01 30.41 -19.39
N LEU A 470 19.82 29.97 -19.03
CA LEU A 470 19.00 30.53 -17.95
C LEU A 470 19.09 29.62 -16.72
N HIS A 471 19.54 30.15 -15.59
CA HIS A 471 19.55 29.42 -14.32
C HIS A 471 18.13 29.27 -13.78
N ILE A 472 17.70 28.04 -13.55
CA ILE A 472 16.35 27.69 -13.09
C ILE A 472 16.41 26.82 -11.83
N PRO A 473 15.38 26.84 -10.96
CA PRO A 473 15.37 26.02 -9.76
C PRO A 473 15.16 24.54 -10.12
N PRO A 474 15.71 23.59 -9.33
CA PRO A 474 15.60 22.16 -9.60
C PRO A 474 14.17 21.65 -9.84
N ALA A 475 13.19 22.09 -9.06
CA ALA A 475 11.79 21.71 -9.26
C ALA A 475 11.26 22.21 -10.62
N ALA A 476 11.57 23.44 -11.02
CA ALA A 476 11.15 23.95 -12.33
C ALA A 476 11.87 23.23 -13.47
N ALA A 477 13.14 22.88 -13.31
CA ALA A 477 13.88 22.07 -14.28
C ALA A 477 13.20 20.72 -14.57
N LEU A 478 12.62 20.10 -13.54
CA LEU A 478 11.94 18.80 -13.63
C LEU A 478 10.48 18.89 -14.10
N PHE A 479 9.72 19.90 -13.65
CA PHE A 479 8.27 20.00 -13.91
C PHE A 479 7.90 20.94 -15.05
N LEU A 480 8.69 22.00 -15.28
CA LEU A 480 8.43 23.06 -16.26
C LEU A 480 9.55 23.21 -17.28
N GLY A 481 10.63 22.42 -17.15
CA GLY A 481 11.82 22.55 -17.98
C GLY A 481 11.56 22.37 -19.46
N ARG A 482 10.46 21.71 -19.87
CA ARG A 482 10.02 21.59 -21.27
C ARG A 482 8.77 22.40 -21.60
N ASP A 483 8.23 23.17 -20.66
CA ASP A 483 7.05 24.02 -20.87
C ASP A 483 7.46 25.32 -21.59
N GLU A 484 7.21 25.38 -22.89
CA GLU A 484 7.56 26.54 -23.71
C GLU A 484 6.86 27.83 -23.27
N THR A 485 5.63 27.73 -22.72
CA THR A 485 4.85 28.91 -22.31
C THR A 485 5.50 29.57 -21.10
N ALA A 486 5.89 28.76 -20.11
CA ALA A 486 6.53 29.24 -18.91
C ALA A 486 7.90 29.88 -19.22
N ILE A 487 8.67 29.26 -20.11
CA ILE A 487 9.99 29.75 -20.51
C ILE A 487 9.90 31.03 -21.34
N ASN A 488 8.94 31.13 -22.27
CA ASN A 488 8.73 32.34 -23.07
C ASN A 488 8.33 33.54 -22.20
N PHE A 489 7.51 33.33 -21.17
CA PHE A 489 7.18 34.38 -20.20
C PHE A 489 8.43 34.96 -19.52
N ILE A 490 9.35 34.11 -19.06
CA ILE A 490 10.60 34.56 -18.44
C ILE A 490 11.48 35.30 -19.45
N ASN A 491 11.55 34.83 -20.70
CA ASN A 491 12.31 35.47 -21.77
C ASN A 491 11.82 36.90 -22.08
N GLU A 492 10.51 37.17 -21.95
CA GLU A 492 9.88 38.46 -22.25
C GLU A 492 9.72 39.39 -21.02
N ALA A 493 9.94 38.87 -19.81
CA ALA A 493 9.63 39.56 -18.55
C ALA A 493 10.48 40.83 -18.27
N THR A 494 11.59 41.05 -18.98
CA THR A 494 12.52 42.17 -18.73
C THR A 494 12.07 43.53 -19.27
N GLY A 495 11.01 43.58 -20.10
CA GLY A 495 10.13 44.73 -20.32
C GLY A 495 10.68 46.06 -20.89
N GLN A 496 11.99 46.31 -20.96
CA GLN A 496 12.54 47.62 -21.38
C GLN A 496 13.68 47.60 -22.42
N GLU A 497 14.39 46.48 -22.65
CA GLU A 497 15.52 46.41 -23.60
C GLU A 497 15.45 45.27 -24.65
N GLY A 498 14.27 44.67 -24.83
CA GLY A 498 14.08 43.46 -25.64
C GLY A 498 14.11 42.18 -24.78
N SER A 499 13.97 41.02 -25.43
CA SER A 499 14.00 39.71 -24.75
C SER A 499 15.38 39.36 -24.21
N LEU A 500 15.45 38.46 -23.22
CA LEU A 500 16.73 37.98 -22.66
C LEU A 500 17.67 37.42 -23.75
N ILE A 501 17.12 36.71 -24.74
CA ILE A 501 17.87 36.20 -25.89
C ILE A 501 18.48 37.35 -26.72
N GLU A 502 17.71 38.40 -27.02
CA GLU A 502 18.22 39.54 -27.79
C GLU A 502 19.32 40.29 -27.02
N MET A 503 19.16 40.45 -25.70
CA MET A 503 20.18 41.05 -24.85
C MET A 503 21.48 40.22 -24.86
N ALA A 504 21.37 38.88 -24.79
CA ALA A 504 22.52 37.99 -24.84
C ALA A 504 23.25 38.04 -26.19
N ARG A 505 22.52 38.09 -27.32
CA ARG A 505 23.10 38.24 -28.67
C ARG A 505 23.79 39.60 -28.84
N LYS A 506 23.12 40.69 -28.44
CA LYS A 506 23.68 42.06 -28.49
C LYS A 506 24.97 42.18 -27.67
N SER A 507 25.02 41.54 -26.51
CA SER A 507 26.21 41.48 -25.66
C SER A 507 27.43 40.89 -26.40
N LEU A 508 27.26 39.79 -27.15
CA LEU A 508 28.35 39.24 -27.97
C LEU A 508 28.78 40.20 -29.08
N ASP A 509 27.80 40.73 -29.81
CA ASP A 509 28.00 41.61 -30.96
C ASP A 509 28.80 42.87 -30.64
N GLU A 510 28.54 43.47 -29.49
CA GLU A 510 29.26 44.65 -29.02
C GLU A 510 30.66 44.30 -28.53
N LYS A 511 30.79 43.19 -27.81
CA LYS A 511 32.08 42.73 -27.24
C LYS A 511 33.08 42.26 -28.28
N LEU A 512 32.64 41.73 -29.43
CA LEU A 512 33.54 41.35 -30.52
C LEU A 512 34.35 42.52 -31.10
N LYS A 513 33.89 43.76 -30.88
CA LYS A 513 34.57 45.00 -31.31
C LYS A 513 35.65 45.47 -30.33
N MET A 514 35.76 44.82 -29.18
CA MET A 514 36.72 45.16 -28.12
C MET A 514 37.99 44.31 -28.24
N ASP A 515 39.01 44.67 -27.46
CA ASP A 515 40.17 43.80 -27.24
C ASP A 515 39.80 42.61 -26.33
N ILE A 516 40.65 41.58 -26.33
CA ILE A 516 40.53 40.44 -25.41
C ILE A 516 40.74 40.96 -23.99
N HIS A 517 39.86 40.56 -23.06
CA HIS A 517 39.95 41.00 -21.68
C HIS A 517 41.24 40.46 -21.02
N PRO A 518 42.01 41.27 -20.25
CA PRO A 518 43.28 40.83 -19.65
C PRO A 518 43.19 39.53 -18.83
N ARG A 519 42.15 39.37 -18.00
CA ARG A 519 41.90 38.12 -17.25
C ARG A 519 41.73 36.86 -18.12
N SER A 520 41.29 37.00 -19.36
CA SER A 520 41.16 35.86 -20.29
C SER A 520 42.51 35.39 -20.84
N LEU A 521 43.60 36.10 -20.54
CA LEU A 521 44.98 35.71 -20.87
C LEU A 521 45.69 35.03 -19.68
N ASP A 522 45.07 35.02 -18.50
CA ASP A 522 45.59 34.35 -17.31
C ASP A 522 45.32 32.85 -17.39
N GLN A 523 46.38 32.03 -17.26
CA GLN A 523 46.26 30.59 -17.47
C GLN A 523 45.45 29.89 -16.38
N ASP A 524 45.50 30.35 -15.13
CA ASP A 524 44.74 29.76 -14.03
C ASP A 524 43.25 30.07 -14.19
N PHE A 525 42.92 31.27 -14.67
CA PHE A 525 41.55 31.63 -15.03
C PHE A 525 41.02 30.78 -16.19
N VAL A 526 41.82 30.61 -17.25
CA VAL A 526 41.46 29.74 -18.39
C VAL A 526 41.23 28.30 -17.92
N ASN A 527 42.10 27.75 -17.07
CA ASN A 527 41.95 26.39 -16.55
C ASN A 527 40.64 26.20 -15.74
N ARG A 528 40.21 27.22 -14.98
CA ARG A 528 38.92 27.20 -14.26
C ARG A 528 37.71 27.23 -15.19
N MET A 529 37.85 27.89 -16.33
CA MET A 529 36.79 28.06 -17.33
C MET A 529 36.80 26.98 -18.42
N HIS A 530 37.85 26.16 -18.48
CA HIS A 530 38.06 25.12 -19.49
C HIS A 530 36.86 24.19 -19.61
N HIS A 531 36.38 23.64 -18.48
CA HIS A 531 35.35 22.60 -18.52
C HIS A 531 34.00 23.12 -19.05
N PRO A 532 33.37 22.49 -20.05
CA PRO A 532 32.06 22.89 -20.57
C PRO A 532 30.94 22.68 -19.55
N ILE A 533 29.90 23.52 -19.63
CA ILE A 533 28.77 23.44 -18.70
C ILE A 533 27.88 22.27 -19.09
N GLY A 534 27.43 21.47 -18.13
CA GLY A 534 26.53 20.37 -18.41
C GLY A 534 27.22 19.11 -18.92
N LEU A 535 28.56 19.07 -18.92
CA LEU A 535 29.34 17.88 -19.26
C LEU A 535 30.20 17.44 -18.06
N ASP A 536 30.39 16.13 -17.89
CA ASP A 536 31.27 15.54 -16.89
C ASP A 536 32.76 15.61 -17.35
N PRO A 537 33.75 15.21 -16.53
CA PRO A 537 35.17 15.26 -16.90
C PRO A 537 35.53 14.53 -18.20
N ASP A 538 34.70 13.58 -18.64
CA ASP A 538 34.88 12.79 -19.87
C ASP A 538 34.07 13.39 -21.05
N PHE A 539 33.52 14.60 -20.88
CA PHE A 539 32.72 15.36 -21.83
C PHE A 539 31.33 14.78 -22.16
N TRP A 540 30.78 13.94 -21.27
CA TRP A 540 29.41 13.41 -21.40
C TRP A 540 28.38 14.28 -20.69
N PRO A 541 27.13 14.39 -21.19
CA PRO A 541 26.08 15.13 -20.51
C PRO A 541 25.90 14.71 -19.05
N VAL A 542 26.03 15.67 -18.13
CA VAL A 542 25.81 15.45 -16.71
C VAL A 542 24.35 15.10 -16.48
N SER A 543 24.11 13.99 -15.78
CA SER A 543 22.77 13.53 -15.44
C SER A 543 21.93 14.64 -14.81
N PRO A 544 20.66 14.85 -15.21
CA PRO A 544 19.79 15.87 -14.63
C PRO A 544 19.35 15.55 -13.20
N TYR A 545 19.71 14.39 -12.64
CA TYR A 545 19.47 14.09 -11.23
C TYR A 545 20.52 14.76 -10.34
N PRO A 546 20.12 15.33 -9.19
CA PRO A 546 21.06 15.98 -8.29
C PRO A 546 22.03 14.93 -7.72
N MET A 547 23.31 15.27 -7.73
CA MET A 547 24.36 14.45 -7.17
C MET A 547 24.53 14.77 -5.69
N GLU A 548 24.86 13.76 -4.88
CA GLU A 548 25.22 14.00 -3.49
C GLU A 548 26.47 14.87 -3.42
N GLU A 549 26.36 15.98 -2.67
CA GLU A 549 27.49 16.88 -2.44
C GLU A 549 28.42 16.32 -1.36
N PRO A 550 29.72 16.66 -1.39
CA PRO A 550 30.66 16.27 -0.36
C PRO A 550 30.16 16.72 1.03
N VAL A 551 30.12 15.77 1.97
CA VAL A 551 29.62 16.01 3.34
C VAL A 551 30.73 16.35 4.34
N ASP A 552 32.00 16.10 3.98
CA ASP A 552 33.17 16.41 4.78
C ASP A 552 34.36 16.93 3.94
N GLY A 553 35.33 17.54 4.62
CA GLY A 553 36.52 18.12 3.98
C GLY A 553 36.39 19.56 3.47
N GLU A 554 37.43 20.03 2.78
CA GLU A 554 37.54 21.41 2.29
C GLU A 554 36.49 21.75 1.23
N LEU A 555 36.15 20.79 0.37
CA LEU A 555 35.14 20.97 -0.68
C LEU A 555 33.72 21.12 -0.11
N ALA A 556 33.38 20.37 0.94
CA ALA A 556 32.12 20.51 1.67
C ALA A 556 31.97 21.91 2.29
N PHE A 557 33.06 22.47 2.82
CA PHE A 557 33.08 23.83 3.35
C PHE A 557 32.83 24.88 2.25
N ILE A 558 33.43 24.71 1.08
CA ILE A 558 33.21 25.59 -0.08
C ILE A 558 31.76 25.49 -0.57
N CYS A 559 31.19 24.28 -0.72
CA CYS A 559 29.78 24.12 -1.11
C CYS A 559 28.82 24.84 -0.16
N ASN A 560 29.04 24.72 1.15
CA ASN A 560 28.23 25.41 2.15
C ASN A 560 28.31 26.94 2.04
N ILE A 561 29.49 27.48 1.73
CA ILE A 561 29.65 28.92 1.48
C ILE A 561 28.92 29.34 0.21
N VAL A 562 29.04 28.56 -0.87
CA VAL A 562 28.38 28.84 -2.14
C VAL A 562 26.88 28.90 -1.95
N HIS A 563 26.24 27.87 -1.38
CA HIS A 563 24.80 27.84 -1.11
C HIS A 563 24.29 29.02 -0.28
N LYS A 564 25.08 29.43 0.73
CA LYS A 564 24.72 30.56 1.59
C LYS A 564 24.71 31.89 0.84
N LEU A 565 25.58 32.04 -0.15
CA LEU A 565 25.75 33.27 -0.93
C LEU A 565 24.88 33.30 -2.18
N SER A 566 24.61 32.15 -2.81
CA SER A 566 23.73 32.04 -3.97
C SER A 566 22.24 32.07 -3.63
N ASP A 567 21.85 31.72 -2.40
CA ASP A 567 20.44 31.56 -1.97
C ASP A 567 19.62 30.71 -2.97
N ASP A 568 20.18 29.57 -3.39
CA ASP A 568 19.68 28.71 -4.48
C ASP A 568 18.67 27.66 -4.00
N LYS A 569 18.00 27.90 -2.88
CA LYS A 569 17.05 26.93 -2.31
C LYS A 569 15.93 26.61 -3.30
N ASP A 570 15.67 25.33 -3.49
CA ASP A 570 14.64 24.86 -4.41
C ASP A 570 13.20 25.21 -3.96
N ILE A 571 12.28 25.21 -4.93
CA ILE A 571 10.85 25.49 -4.76
C ILE A 571 10.18 24.29 -4.08
N LYS A 572 9.36 24.56 -3.05
CA LYS A 572 8.62 23.55 -2.29
C LYS A 572 7.13 23.89 -2.16
N ASP A 573 6.37 22.99 -1.56
CA ASP A 573 4.97 23.20 -1.14
C ASP A 573 3.96 23.46 -2.27
N PHE A 574 4.17 22.89 -3.46
CA PHE A 574 3.26 22.96 -4.61
C PHE A 574 2.47 21.66 -4.84
N ILE A 575 2.71 20.61 -4.04
CA ILE A 575 1.95 19.36 -4.05
C ILE A 575 0.89 19.42 -2.96
N VAL A 576 -0.38 19.45 -3.34
CA VAL A 576 -1.51 19.50 -2.41
C VAL A 576 -2.05 18.10 -2.19
N GLU A 577 -2.01 17.64 -0.95
CA GLU A 577 -2.71 16.42 -0.54
C GLU A 577 -4.20 16.73 -0.35
N LYS A 578 -5.06 16.07 -1.13
CA LYS A 578 -6.51 16.15 -0.97
C LYS A 578 -7.07 14.81 -0.53
N ASP A 579 -7.95 14.87 0.45
CA ASP A 579 -8.77 13.72 0.84
C ASP A 579 -9.68 13.34 -0.34
N ASN A 580 -9.63 12.08 -0.76
CA ASN A 580 -10.31 11.58 -1.95
C ASN A 580 -11.52 10.69 -1.61
N PHE A 581 -12.11 10.86 -0.43
CA PHE A 581 -13.30 10.09 -0.06
C PHE A 581 -14.49 10.46 -0.97
N PRO A 582 -15.04 9.52 -1.76
CA PRO A 582 -16.07 9.83 -2.74
C PRO A 582 -17.41 10.06 -2.03
N PHE A 583 -17.79 11.34 -1.86
CA PHE A 583 -19.09 11.73 -1.34
C PHE A 583 -20.02 12.18 -2.46
N THR A 584 -20.78 11.24 -3.01
CA THR A 584 -21.94 11.54 -3.87
C THR A 584 -23.21 11.23 -3.08
N GLY A 585 -23.96 12.28 -2.70
CA GLY A 585 -25.24 12.11 -2.01
C GLY A 585 -26.25 11.49 -2.96
N ILE A 586 -26.59 10.21 -2.74
CA ILE A 586 -27.49 9.44 -3.61
C ILE A 586 -28.37 8.48 -2.79
N VAL A 587 -29.62 8.36 -3.26
CA VAL A 587 -30.70 7.41 -2.93
C VAL A 587 -30.19 5.97 -2.73
N GLY A 588 -30.71 5.24 -1.73
CA GLY A 588 -30.35 3.86 -1.38
C GLY A 588 -29.21 3.70 -0.36
N ARG A 589 -28.81 4.75 0.35
CA ARG A 589 -27.70 4.72 1.34
C ARG A 589 -28.18 5.04 2.76
N VAL A 590 -27.38 4.71 3.77
CA VAL A 590 -27.73 4.93 5.19
C VAL A 590 -28.02 6.38 5.57
N CYS A 591 -27.56 7.36 4.77
CA CYS A 591 -27.83 8.77 5.00
C CYS A 591 -29.01 9.31 4.18
N GLU A 592 -29.68 8.46 3.40
CA GLU A 592 -30.93 8.78 2.73
C GLU A 592 -31.98 9.24 3.76
N ASP A 593 -32.68 10.31 3.41
CA ASP A 593 -33.69 11.01 4.23
C ASP A 593 -33.22 11.47 5.62
N CYS A 594 -31.92 11.38 5.91
CA CYS A 594 -31.38 11.81 7.19
C CYS A 594 -31.36 13.34 7.28
N ILE A 595 -31.88 13.91 8.36
CA ILE A 595 -31.89 15.36 8.59
C ILE A 595 -30.49 15.97 8.62
N TYR A 596 -29.47 15.15 8.94
CA TYR A 596 -28.05 15.55 8.94
C TYR A 596 -27.38 15.41 7.57
N ALA A 597 -28.10 14.96 6.54
CA ALA A 597 -27.54 14.68 5.22
C ALA A 597 -27.10 15.93 4.45
N LYS A 598 -27.65 17.12 4.77
CA LYS A 598 -27.22 18.39 4.15
C LYS A 598 -25.74 18.70 4.34
N GLY A 599 -25.08 18.16 5.38
CA GLY A 599 -23.63 18.31 5.58
C GLY A 599 -22.77 17.35 4.75
N ILE A 600 -23.37 16.42 4.00
CA ILE A 600 -22.68 15.29 3.37
C ILE A 600 -22.36 15.55 1.89
N CYS A 601 -23.23 16.25 1.16
CA CYS A 601 -23.05 16.46 -0.28
C CYS A 601 -21.88 17.43 -0.56
N GLY A 602 -20.80 16.91 -1.17
CA GLY A 602 -19.63 17.70 -1.58
C GLY A 602 -18.64 18.04 -0.47
N ASN A 603 -18.84 17.52 0.76
CA ASN A 603 -17.99 17.84 1.92
C ASN A 603 -17.36 16.58 2.53
N GLY A 604 -16.02 16.54 2.55
CA GLY A 604 -15.21 15.39 2.98
C GLY A 604 -15.25 15.09 4.49
N GLU A 605 -15.75 16.04 5.28
CA GLU A 605 -15.65 16.05 6.75
C GLU A 605 -16.78 15.28 7.45
N GLY A 606 -17.88 15.00 6.73
CA GLY A 606 -19.01 14.20 7.21
C GLY A 606 -20.21 15.00 7.74
N CYS A 607 -21.16 14.31 8.39
CA CYS A 607 -22.46 14.89 8.77
C CYS A 607 -22.47 15.79 10.03
N GLY A 608 -21.30 16.10 10.62
CA GLY A 608 -21.18 16.95 11.82
C GLY A 608 -21.61 16.31 13.15
N ARG A 609 -22.12 15.07 13.16
CA ARG A 609 -22.48 14.32 14.40
C ARG A 609 -21.47 13.25 14.78
N LEU A 610 -20.68 12.82 13.82
CA LEU A 610 -19.69 11.77 13.95
C LEU A 610 -18.34 12.34 13.53
N PHE A 611 -17.28 11.99 14.27
CA PHE A 611 -15.92 12.23 13.79
C PHE A 611 -15.70 11.57 12.44
N ILE A 612 -14.83 12.16 11.62
CA ILE A 612 -14.61 11.80 10.21
C ILE A 612 -14.45 10.28 9.99
N ASN A 613 -13.61 9.60 10.79
CA ASN A 613 -13.40 8.15 10.69
C ASN A 613 -14.63 7.33 11.10
N SER A 614 -15.36 7.80 12.12
CA SER A 614 -16.58 7.16 12.61
C SER A 614 -17.75 7.32 11.63
N PHE A 615 -17.83 8.47 10.96
CA PHE A 615 -18.77 8.73 9.89
C PHE A 615 -18.49 7.84 8.68
N ARG A 616 -17.25 7.83 8.19
CA ARG A 616 -16.81 7.00 7.05
C ARG A 616 -17.07 5.51 7.28
N ASN A 617 -16.73 4.99 8.46
CA ASN A 617 -16.95 3.59 8.81
C ASN A 617 -18.44 3.20 8.74
N ARG A 618 -19.33 4.04 9.26
CA ARG A 618 -20.78 3.82 9.27
C ARG A 618 -21.41 3.99 7.89
N TYR A 619 -20.96 5.00 7.16
CA TYR A 619 -21.34 5.23 5.77
C TYR A 619 -21.03 4.00 4.89
N LEU A 620 -19.83 3.43 5.03
CA LEU A 620 -19.41 2.22 4.32
C LEU A 620 -20.18 0.96 4.76
N LYS A 621 -20.49 0.84 6.06
CA LYS A 621 -21.23 -0.32 6.62
C LYS A 621 -22.74 -0.27 6.37
N GLY A 622 -23.28 0.84 5.87
CA GLY A 622 -24.71 0.99 5.61
C GLY A 622 -25.58 1.04 6.87
N ASN A 623 -25.02 1.35 8.05
CA ASN A 623 -25.79 1.48 9.29
C ASN A 623 -25.22 2.59 10.19
N CYS A 624 -26.08 3.46 10.71
CA CYS A 624 -25.73 4.63 11.50
C CYS A 624 -26.71 4.80 12.66
N GLU A 625 -26.24 4.72 13.91
CA GLU A 625 -27.08 4.84 15.10
C GLU A 625 -27.56 6.28 15.36
N TYR A 626 -27.00 7.25 14.65
CA TYR A 626 -27.37 8.67 14.68
C TYR A 626 -28.33 9.06 13.55
N HIS A 627 -28.73 8.11 12.70
CA HIS A 627 -29.71 8.36 11.65
C HIS A 627 -31.04 8.82 12.27
N LYS A 628 -31.61 9.87 11.69
CA LYS A 628 -32.90 10.45 12.04
C LYS A 628 -33.55 11.06 10.81
N THR A 629 -34.84 10.80 10.65
CA THR A 629 -35.70 11.42 9.64
C THR A 629 -36.51 12.60 10.21
N ASP A 630 -36.69 12.65 11.53
CA ASP A 630 -37.36 13.73 12.27
C ASP A 630 -36.44 14.28 13.39
N LEU A 631 -36.50 15.59 13.63
CA LEU A 631 -35.79 16.26 14.72
C LEU A 631 -36.28 15.80 16.10
N TYR A 632 -37.58 15.48 16.23
CA TYR A 632 -38.25 15.22 17.51
C TYR A 632 -38.23 13.75 17.92
N GLU A 633 -38.00 12.82 16.99
CA GLU A 633 -37.86 11.40 17.31
C GLU A 633 -36.42 11.08 17.75
N PRO A 634 -36.20 10.34 18.85
CA PRO A 634 -34.85 10.00 19.32
C PRO A 634 -34.14 9.01 18.39
N SER A 635 -32.82 9.14 18.26
CA SER A 635 -32.01 8.23 17.46
C SER A 635 -31.70 6.99 18.28
N ARG A 636 -31.35 5.90 17.62
CA ARG A 636 -30.94 4.65 18.29
C ARG A 636 -29.80 4.89 19.30
N TYR A 637 -28.90 5.83 19.03
CA TYR A 637 -27.86 6.23 19.98
C TYR A 637 -28.43 6.86 21.26
N GLU A 638 -29.35 7.82 21.12
CA GLU A 638 -29.97 8.53 22.24
C GLU A 638 -30.81 7.58 23.11
N GLU A 639 -31.50 6.61 22.49
CA GLU A 639 -32.21 5.55 23.20
C GLU A 639 -31.27 4.66 24.04
N LEU A 640 -30.14 4.23 23.44
CA LEU A 640 -29.13 3.42 24.12
C LEU A 640 -28.47 4.19 25.29
N GLU A 641 -28.23 5.48 25.11
CA GLU A 641 -27.66 6.33 26.15
C GLU A 641 -28.64 6.50 27.33
N SER A 642 -29.93 6.71 27.05
CA SER A 642 -30.99 6.75 28.05
C SER A 642 -31.07 5.43 28.85
N PHE A 643 -31.01 4.29 28.16
CA PHE A 643 -30.98 2.97 28.79
C PHE A 643 -29.75 2.76 29.68
N ARG A 644 -28.56 3.19 29.23
CA ARG A 644 -27.33 3.13 30.03
C ARG A 644 -27.44 3.97 31.31
N LYS A 645 -27.93 5.21 31.21
CA LYS A 645 -28.16 6.08 32.36
C LYS A 645 -29.14 5.46 33.36
N LYS A 646 -30.19 4.77 32.88
CA LYS A 646 -31.12 4.03 33.72
C LYS A 646 -30.44 2.86 34.46
N LYS A 647 -29.63 2.08 33.77
CA LYS A 647 -28.89 0.93 34.35
C LYS A 647 -27.80 1.36 35.33
N GLU A 648 -27.13 2.48 35.07
CA GLU A 648 -26.15 3.08 36.00
C GLU A 648 -26.82 3.57 37.28
N LYS A 649 -28.02 4.14 37.18
CA LYS A 649 -28.85 4.52 38.33
C LYS A 649 -29.23 3.29 39.17
N GLU A 650 -29.74 2.23 38.53
CA GLU A 650 -30.07 0.96 39.20
C GLU A 650 -28.85 0.34 39.92
N THR A 651 -27.66 0.43 39.31
CA THR A 651 -26.42 -0.12 39.89
C THR A 651 -25.98 0.65 41.14
N LYS A 652 -26.11 1.99 41.14
CA LYS A 652 -25.81 2.84 42.31
C LYS A 652 -26.76 2.58 43.48
N GLU A 653 -28.05 2.37 43.18
CA GLU A 653 -29.07 2.10 44.20
C GLU A 653 -28.83 0.74 44.90
N LYS A 654 -28.48 -0.31 44.15
CA LYS A 654 -28.21 -1.66 44.69
C LYS A 654 -26.92 -1.81 45.51
N THR A 655 -26.02 -0.82 45.45
CA THR A 655 -24.81 -0.76 46.29
C THR A 655 -25.04 -0.09 47.63
N ALA A 656 -26.19 0.55 47.85
CA ALA A 656 -26.53 1.21 49.10
C ALA A 656 -27.46 0.32 49.95
N ASP A 657 -27.27 0.33 51.27
CA ASP A 657 -28.10 -0.41 52.22
C ASP A 657 -29.59 -0.02 52.12
N THR A 658 -29.88 1.19 51.65
CA THR A 658 -31.23 1.71 51.40
C THR A 658 -32.06 0.84 50.46
N PHE A 659 -31.45 0.16 49.47
CA PHE A 659 -32.18 -0.75 48.59
C PHE A 659 -32.59 -2.04 49.31
N ALA A 660 -31.68 -2.65 50.06
CA ALA A 660 -31.95 -3.87 50.80
C ALA A 660 -32.97 -3.63 51.93
N VAL A 661 -32.84 -2.49 52.64
CA VAL A 661 -33.80 -2.03 53.65
C VAL A 661 -35.18 -1.79 53.03
N GLY A 662 -35.25 -1.12 51.87
CA GLY A 662 -36.51 -0.91 51.15
C GLY A 662 -37.20 -2.22 50.77
N LEU A 663 -36.44 -3.16 50.18
CA LEU A 663 -36.98 -4.45 49.77
C LEU A 663 -37.46 -5.30 50.96
N LEU A 664 -36.75 -5.27 52.09
CA LEU A 664 -37.15 -5.97 53.31
C LEU A 664 -38.42 -5.36 53.93
N ASN A 665 -38.51 -4.02 54.01
CA ASN A 665 -39.71 -3.34 54.50
C ASN A 665 -40.95 -3.66 53.66
N ASP A 666 -40.82 -3.64 52.34
CA ASP A 666 -41.88 -4.04 51.43
C ASP A 666 -42.30 -5.50 51.65
N PHE A 667 -41.31 -6.41 51.81
CA PHE A 667 -41.58 -7.82 52.07
C PHE A 667 -42.29 -8.04 53.40
N ILE A 668 -41.88 -7.34 54.47
CA ILE A 668 -42.54 -7.41 55.77
C ILE A 668 -44.01 -7.02 55.64
N LYS A 669 -44.29 -5.93 54.92
CA LYS A 669 -45.65 -5.43 54.71
C LYS A 669 -46.50 -6.36 53.83
N GLU A 670 -45.94 -6.87 52.74
CA GLU A 670 -46.69 -7.60 51.71
C GLU A 670 -46.80 -9.11 51.97
N LYS A 671 -45.85 -9.71 52.68
CA LYS A 671 -45.72 -11.18 52.82
C LYS A 671 -45.67 -11.68 54.26
N LEU A 672 -45.40 -10.79 55.23
CA LEU A 672 -45.28 -11.14 56.65
C LEU A 672 -46.33 -10.43 57.53
N ASP A 673 -47.43 -9.95 56.95
CA ASP A 673 -48.51 -9.25 57.65
C ASP A 673 -48.05 -8.03 58.47
N GLY A 674 -46.97 -7.37 58.03
CA GLY A 674 -46.38 -6.23 58.74
C GLY A 674 -45.55 -6.59 59.98
N ASN A 675 -45.37 -7.87 60.30
CA ASN A 675 -44.62 -8.33 61.46
C ASN A 675 -43.38 -9.13 61.06
N ILE A 676 -42.19 -8.57 61.30
CA ILE A 676 -40.91 -9.22 60.98
C ILE A 676 -40.71 -10.56 61.73
N ASP A 677 -41.32 -10.74 62.91
CA ASP A 677 -41.19 -11.99 63.68
C ASP A 677 -41.78 -13.20 62.94
N ASN A 678 -42.70 -12.97 62.00
CA ASN A 678 -43.25 -14.04 61.14
C ASN A 678 -42.17 -14.66 60.22
N LEU A 679 -41.03 -13.99 60.04
CA LEU A 679 -39.89 -14.53 59.28
C LEU A 679 -39.25 -15.75 59.97
N ARG A 680 -39.45 -15.92 61.28
CA ARG A 680 -38.79 -16.94 62.11
C ARG A 680 -38.91 -18.35 61.53
N THR A 681 -40.10 -18.69 61.04
CA THR A 681 -40.42 -19.99 60.44
C THR A 681 -40.99 -19.86 59.03
N TYR A 682 -40.82 -18.69 58.39
CA TYR A 682 -41.31 -18.49 57.03
C TYR A 682 -40.54 -19.39 56.06
N ASP A 683 -41.27 -20.22 55.32
CA ASP A 683 -40.69 -21.06 54.27
C ASP A 683 -40.46 -20.25 53.00
N LEU A 684 -39.21 -19.86 52.76
CA LEU A 684 -38.83 -19.07 51.58
C LEU A 684 -39.03 -19.85 50.27
N SER A 685 -39.15 -21.18 50.30
CA SER A 685 -39.40 -21.98 49.09
C SER A 685 -40.75 -21.67 48.44
N LYS A 686 -41.70 -21.11 49.19
CA LYS A 686 -42.99 -20.62 48.68
C LYS A 686 -42.86 -19.42 47.73
N LEU A 687 -41.69 -18.76 47.72
CA LEU A 687 -41.43 -17.61 46.87
C LEU A 687 -40.86 -17.99 45.51
N ARG A 688 -40.69 -19.26 45.15
CA ARG A 688 -40.03 -19.65 43.87
C ARG A 688 -40.59 -18.98 42.62
N ASP A 689 -41.90 -18.74 42.60
CA ASP A 689 -42.61 -18.12 41.47
C ASP A 689 -42.93 -16.62 41.70
N ASP A 690 -42.50 -16.04 42.83
CA ASP A 690 -42.74 -14.63 43.14
C ASP A 690 -41.75 -13.73 42.38
N SER A 691 -42.27 -12.92 41.45
CA SER A 691 -41.43 -12.07 40.59
C SER A 691 -40.68 -10.94 41.30
N LYS A 692 -41.10 -10.53 42.51
CA LYS A 692 -40.49 -9.41 43.26
C LYS A 692 -39.48 -9.91 44.27
N TYR A 693 -39.82 -10.95 45.03
CA TYR A 693 -39.03 -11.43 46.16
C TYR A 693 -38.32 -12.76 45.90
N GLY A 694 -38.77 -13.51 44.89
CA GLY A 694 -38.44 -14.89 44.63
C GLY A 694 -37.41 -15.17 43.55
N ASP A 695 -36.98 -16.43 43.47
CA ASP A 695 -36.19 -17.01 42.38
C ASP A 695 -36.38 -18.54 42.39
N CYS A 696 -36.27 -19.20 41.24
CA CYS A 696 -36.37 -20.66 41.15
C CYS A 696 -35.33 -21.39 42.02
N SER A 697 -34.19 -20.73 42.30
CA SER A 697 -33.22 -21.10 43.31
C SER A 697 -33.30 -20.13 44.48
N ILE A 698 -33.76 -20.58 45.65
CA ILE A 698 -33.94 -19.71 46.83
C ILE A 698 -32.67 -18.97 47.25
N GLU A 699 -31.50 -19.56 47.02
CA GLU A 699 -30.18 -18.94 47.20
C GLU A 699 -29.97 -17.63 46.40
N ARG A 700 -30.73 -17.48 45.31
CA ARG A 700 -30.68 -16.34 44.40
C ARG A 700 -31.84 -15.36 44.59
N ALA A 701 -32.81 -15.70 45.44
CA ALA A 701 -34.00 -14.89 45.67
C ALA A 701 -33.59 -13.48 46.15
N PRO A 702 -34.12 -12.40 45.53
CA PRO A 702 -33.82 -11.02 45.92
C PRO A 702 -33.97 -10.77 47.42
N ILE A 703 -35.02 -11.31 48.04
CA ILE A 703 -35.23 -11.14 49.48
C ILE A 703 -34.18 -11.84 50.34
N VAL A 704 -33.72 -13.02 49.94
CA VAL A 704 -32.67 -13.76 50.65
C VAL A 704 -31.37 -12.99 50.60
N ARG A 705 -31.02 -12.45 49.42
CA ARG A 705 -29.83 -11.61 49.27
C ARG A 705 -29.90 -10.34 50.10
N ALA A 706 -31.05 -9.68 50.14
CA ALA A 706 -31.26 -8.49 50.96
C ALA A 706 -31.10 -8.81 52.45
N ILE A 707 -31.79 -9.86 52.95
CA ILE A 707 -31.70 -10.27 54.35
C ILE A 707 -30.27 -10.65 54.74
N MET A 708 -29.59 -11.47 53.91
CA MET A 708 -28.22 -11.90 54.19
C MET A 708 -27.22 -10.73 54.11
N ALA A 709 -27.42 -9.80 53.16
CA ALA A 709 -26.57 -8.62 53.05
C ALA A 709 -26.70 -7.74 54.31
N LEU A 710 -27.92 -7.50 54.79
CA LEU A 710 -28.15 -6.68 55.99
C LEU A 710 -27.66 -7.38 57.26
N ALA A 711 -28.05 -8.62 57.49
CA ALA A 711 -27.76 -9.33 58.75
C ALA A 711 -26.25 -9.60 58.97
N PHE A 712 -25.47 -9.70 57.88
CA PHE A 712 -24.04 -10.04 57.92
C PHE A 712 -23.14 -8.96 57.31
N ALA A 713 -23.63 -7.73 57.12
CA ALA A 713 -22.82 -6.60 56.62
C ALA A 713 -21.61 -6.29 57.52
N ASP A 714 -21.78 -6.45 58.82
CA ASP A 714 -20.72 -6.30 59.83
C ASP A 714 -19.72 -7.47 59.84
N THR A 715 -20.07 -8.58 59.19
CA THR A 715 -19.30 -9.83 59.16
C THR A 715 -18.39 -9.92 57.95
N TRP A 716 -18.82 -9.37 56.82
CA TRP A 716 -18.11 -9.46 55.55
C TRP A 716 -17.87 -8.07 54.94
N PRO A 717 -16.63 -7.76 54.51
CA PRO A 717 -16.31 -6.43 54.00
C PRO A 717 -17.03 -6.13 52.67
N ASN A 718 -17.68 -4.97 52.58
CA ASN A 718 -18.42 -4.52 51.39
C ASN A 718 -19.57 -5.46 50.97
N LEU A 719 -20.09 -6.28 51.89
CA LEU A 719 -21.25 -7.12 51.61
C LEU A 719 -22.46 -6.25 51.29
N SER A 720 -23.04 -6.48 50.12
CA SER A 720 -24.24 -5.79 49.63
C SER A 720 -25.00 -6.72 48.68
N VAL A 721 -26.24 -6.37 48.34
CA VAL A 721 -27.03 -7.14 47.36
C VAL A 721 -26.28 -7.25 46.03
N ASN A 722 -25.66 -6.15 45.57
CA ASN A 722 -24.86 -6.15 44.35
C ASN A 722 -23.59 -7.03 44.44
N ALA A 723 -22.92 -7.09 45.59
CA ALA A 723 -21.76 -7.96 45.78
C ALA A 723 -22.15 -9.45 45.69
N ILE A 724 -23.34 -9.81 46.19
CA ILE A 724 -23.90 -11.16 46.05
C ILE A 724 -24.33 -11.42 44.58
N GLU A 725 -24.96 -10.45 43.89
CA GLU A 725 -25.33 -10.56 42.46
C GLU A 725 -24.11 -10.76 41.54
N LYS A 726 -22.97 -10.17 41.90
CA LYS A 726 -21.69 -10.33 41.19
C LYS A 726 -20.90 -11.57 41.58
N TYR A 727 -21.49 -12.47 42.38
CA TYR A 727 -20.87 -13.71 42.84
C TYR A 727 -19.60 -13.52 43.68
N GLU A 728 -19.40 -12.36 44.30
CA GLU A 728 -18.31 -12.16 45.27
C GLU A 728 -18.59 -12.94 46.56
N TYR A 729 -19.87 -13.02 46.92
CA TYR A 729 -20.43 -13.81 48.01
C TYR A 729 -21.52 -14.74 47.49
N TRP A 730 -21.78 -15.83 48.21
CA TRP A 730 -22.81 -16.79 47.87
C TRP A 730 -23.67 -17.11 49.08
N CYS A 731 -24.99 -17.03 48.91
CA CYS A 731 -25.95 -17.49 49.90
C CYS A 731 -26.23 -18.97 49.68
N SER A 732 -26.28 -19.78 50.74
CA SER A 732 -26.73 -21.16 50.64
C SER A 732 -27.40 -21.63 51.93
N PRO A 733 -28.16 -22.74 51.89
CA PRO A 733 -28.53 -23.46 53.09
C PRO A 733 -27.28 -23.95 53.83
N ILE A 734 -27.38 -24.04 55.16
CA ILE A 734 -26.35 -24.58 56.06
C ILE A 734 -26.54 -26.10 56.16
N ASN A 735 -27.75 -26.53 56.50
CA ASN A 735 -28.14 -27.94 56.53
C ASN A 735 -28.90 -28.30 55.24
N HIS A 736 -28.68 -29.53 54.78
CA HIS A 736 -29.33 -30.10 53.60
C HIS A 736 -30.01 -31.43 53.95
N TYR A 737 -31.25 -31.62 53.53
CA TYR A 737 -31.99 -32.85 53.79
C TYR A 737 -31.89 -33.87 52.65
N GLN A 738 -31.49 -33.45 51.45
CA GLN A 738 -31.64 -34.24 50.22
C GLN A 738 -30.87 -35.57 50.24
N ARG A 739 -29.72 -35.63 50.94
CA ARG A 739 -28.96 -36.88 51.11
C ARG A 739 -29.64 -37.84 52.10
N LEU A 740 -30.28 -37.31 53.13
CA LEU A 740 -30.91 -38.10 54.17
C LEU A 740 -32.34 -38.51 53.80
N PHE A 741 -33.19 -37.59 53.36
CA PHE A 741 -34.60 -37.88 53.02
C PHE A 741 -34.77 -38.22 51.53
N GLY A 742 -33.88 -37.78 50.65
CA GLY A 742 -34.06 -37.86 49.20
C GLY A 742 -34.87 -36.70 48.63
N ALA A 743 -35.20 -36.78 47.33
CA ALA A 743 -36.00 -35.75 46.67
C ALA A 743 -37.41 -35.67 47.28
N ASN A 744 -37.82 -34.44 47.62
CA ASN A 744 -39.19 -34.13 48.02
C ASN A 744 -40.05 -33.97 46.76
N ILE A 745 -41.11 -34.77 46.63
CA ILE A 745 -42.03 -34.71 45.49
C ILE A 745 -43.36 -34.11 45.97
N LEU A 746 -43.55 -32.83 45.68
CA LEU A 746 -44.80 -32.08 45.94
C LEU A 746 -45.30 -32.19 47.39
N ASP A 747 -44.40 -32.33 48.37
CA ASP A 747 -44.73 -32.55 49.79
C ASP A 747 -45.52 -33.83 50.07
N GLN A 748 -45.66 -34.72 49.08
CA GLN A 748 -46.42 -35.97 49.20
C GLN A 748 -45.57 -37.13 49.71
N TYR A 749 -44.29 -37.20 49.30
CA TYR A 749 -43.34 -38.19 49.79
C TYR A 749 -41.89 -37.79 49.48
N PHE A 750 -40.97 -38.37 50.25
CA PHE A 750 -39.54 -38.23 50.05
C PHE A 750 -38.93 -39.53 49.50
N LYS A 751 -38.33 -39.50 48.32
CA LYS A 751 -37.89 -40.71 47.60
C LYS A 751 -36.91 -41.59 48.40
N GLY A 752 -36.02 -40.97 49.17
CA GLY A 752 -35.01 -41.69 49.95
C GLY A 752 -35.58 -42.27 51.24
N LEU A 753 -36.45 -41.52 51.91
CA LEU A 753 -37.15 -41.94 53.12
C LEU A 753 -38.02 -43.18 52.86
N GLN A 754 -38.66 -43.25 51.70
CA GLN A 754 -39.50 -44.39 51.29
C GLN A 754 -38.76 -45.72 51.21
N ASN A 755 -37.43 -45.72 51.04
CA ASN A 755 -36.64 -46.96 51.06
C ASN A 755 -36.69 -47.69 52.42
N PHE A 756 -37.12 -47.00 53.48
CA PHE A 756 -37.14 -47.51 54.86
C PHE A 756 -38.55 -47.62 55.46
N SER A 757 -39.60 -47.45 54.65
CA SER A 757 -41.01 -47.53 55.08
C SER A 757 -41.30 -46.65 56.30
N PRO A 758 -41.34 -45.30 56.12
CA PRO A 758 -41.59 -44.36 57.22
C PRO A 758 -43.02 -44.48 57.76
N THR A 759 -43.20 -44.18 59.04
CA THR A 759 -44.53 -43.93 59.61
C THR A 759 -45.09 -42.57 59.14
N VAL A 760 -46.40 -42.35 59.33
CA VAL A 760 -47.03 -41.05 59.04
C VAL A 760 -46.37 -39.92 59.82
N GLU A 761 -46.13 -40.13 61.12
CA GLU A 761 -45.44 -39.15 61.99
C GLU A 761 -44.02 -38.83 61.49
N GLN A 762 -43.25 -39.84 61.05
CA GLN A 762 -41.91 -39.63 60.49
C GLN A 762 -41.96 -38.85 59.17
N HIS A 763 -42.98 -39.09 58.35
CA HIS A 763 -43.17 -38.33 57.12
C HIS A 763 -43.55 -36.86 57.40
N GLU A 764 -44.49 -36.62 58.31
CA GLU A 764 -44.89 -35.27 58.72
C GLU A 764 -43.72 -34.49 59.33
N ARG A 765 -42.90 -35.16 60.15
CA ARG A 765 -41.68 -34.58 60.71
C ARG A 765 -40.65 -34.24 59.63
N ALA A 766 -40.44 -35.13 58.66
CA ALA A 766 -39.55 -34.87 57.52
C ALA A 766 -40.03 -33.66 56.70
N LEU A 767 -41.34 -33.52 56.52
CA LEU A 767 -41.95 -32.39 55.82
C LEU A 767 -41.74 -31.08 56.57
N ASN A 768 -42.00 -31.06 57.88
CA ASN A 768 -41.73 -29.91 58.74
C ASN A 768 -40.27 -29.45 58.64
N VAL A 769 -39.32 -30.38 58.74
CA VAL A 769 -37.89 -30.08 58.59
C VAL A 769 -37.55 -29.59 57.20
N ALA A 770 -38.13 -30.17 56.13
CA ALA A 770 -37.88 -29.72 54.76
C ALA A 770 -38.30 -28.25 54.53
N HIS A 771 -39.39 -27.79 55.14
CA HIS A 771 -39.79 -26.38 55.12
C HIS A 771 -38.87 -25.51 55.99
N LEU A 772 -38.49 -25.98 57.19
CA LEU A 772 -37.55 -25.29 58.07
C LEU A 772 -36.18 -25.07 57.40
N ILE A 773 -35.72 -26.00 56.57
CA ILE A 773 -34.45 -25.90 55.83
C ILE A 773 -34.41 -24.68 54.88
N TYR A 774 -35.58 -24.20 54.41
CA TYR A 774 -35.68 -22.98 53.59
C TYR A 774 -36.10 -21.76 54.40
N SER A 775 -35.95 -21.78 55.73
CA SER A 775 -36.07 -20.57 56.55
C SER A 775 -34.75 -19.79 56.61
N ILE A 776 -34.82 -18.52 57.01
CA ILE A 776 -33.64 -17.64 57.13
C ILE A 776 -32.59 -18.18 58.12
N GLY A 777 -33.01 -18.87 59.18
CA GLY A 777 -32.12 -19.43 60.19
C GLY A 777 -31.21 -20.52 59.65
N ASN A 778 -31.58 -21.16 58.53
CA ASN A 778 -30.73 -22.13 57.85
C ASN A 778 -29.97 -21.52 56.67
N MET A 779 -30.02 -20.20 56.43
CA MET A 779 -29.27 -19.54 55.37
C MET A 779 -28.00 -18.88 55.92
N TRP A 780 -26.90 -19.00 55.21
CA TRP A 780 -25.68 -18.23 55.46
C TRP A 780 -25.19 -17.56 54.18
N VAL A 781 -24.21 -16.67 54.33
CA VAL A 781 -23.50 -16.05 53.22
C VAL A 781 -22.00 -16.20 53.44
N LEU A 782 -21.29 -16.72 52.43
CA LEU A 782 -19.86 -16.96 52.48
C LEU A 782 -19.16 -16.38 51.25
N PRO A 783 -17.86 -16.01 51.34
CA PRO A 783 -17.04 -15.64 50.18
C PRO A 783 -17.04 -16.71 49.08
N ASN A 784 -17.10 -16.29 47.81
CA ASN A 784 -17.33 -17.20 46.69
C ASN A 784 -16.27 -17.16 45.58
N LYS A 785 -15.01 -16.81 45.89
CA LYS A 785 -13.90 -16.99 44.92
C LYS A 785 -13.64 -18.47 44.62
N ALA A 786 -13.96 -19.33 45.57
CA ALA A 786 -14.18 -20.75 45.39
C ALA A 786 -15.41 -21.14 46.22
N SER A 787 -16.32 -21.91 45.60
CA SER A 787 -17.63 -22.22 46.19
C SER A 787 -17.51 -23.18 47.37
N PHE A 788 -17.89 -22.73 48.56
CA PHE A 788 -18.01 -23.57 49.76
C PHE A 788 -19.19 -24.55 49.66
N SER A 789 -20.31 -24.13 49.07
CA SER A 789 -21.52 -24.94 48.93
C SER A 789 -21.27 -26.21 48.11
N SER A 790 -20.55 -26.09 46.98
CA SER A 790 -20.17 -27.26 46.17
C SER A 790 -19.34 -28.28 46.95
N TYR A 791 -18.54 -27.82 47.90
CA TYR A 791 -17.66 -28.68 48.70
C TYR A 791 -18.39 -29.34 49.87
N LEU A 792 -19.32 -28.63 50.51
CA LEU A 792 -20.20 -29.19 51.54
C LEU A 792 -20.98 -30.42 51.04
N ASP A 793 -21.46 -30.39 49.79
CA ASP A 793 -22.23 -31.47 49.19
C ASP A 793 -21.40 -32.60 48.56
N ASP A 794 -20.08 -32.48 48.55
CA ASP A 794 -19.15 -33.48 48.02
C ASP A 794 -19.29 -34.82 48.79
N SER A 795 -18.86 -35.88 48.14
CA SER A 795 -18.71 -37.23 48.66
C SER A 795 -18.10 -37.33 50.06
N LYS A 796 -17.24 -36.38 50.47
CA LYS A 796 -16.58 -36.38 51.77
C LYS A 796 -17.49 -35.97 52.93
N TYR A 797 -18.24 -34.87 52.79
CA TYR A 797 -19.09 -34.36 53.87
C TYR A 797 -20.56 -34.72 53.67
N LYS A 798 -21.01 -34.97 52.44
CA LYS A 798 -22.37 -35.42 52.11
C LYS A 798 -23.47 -34.47 52.64
N GLY A 799 -23.21 -33.16 52.67
CA GLY A 799 -24.15 -32.17 53.18
C GLY A 799 -24.19 -32.05 54.71
N TYR A 800 -23.32 -32.77 55.44
CA TYR A 800 -23.24 -32.71 56.90
C TYR A 800 -22.29 -31.60 57.38
N VAL A 801 -22.89 -30.50 57.84
CA VAL A 801 -22.16 -29.27 58.19
C VAL A 801 -21.27 -29.43 59.44
N ASP A 802 -21.58 -30.35 60.36
CA ASP A 802 -20.75 -30.59 61.54
C ASP A 802 -19.34 -31.09 61.16
N LYS A 803 -19.26 -31.99 60.16
CA LYS A 803 -18.00 -32.49 59.60
C LYS A 803 -17.27 -31.41 58.79
N PHE A 804 -18.03 -30.60 58.06
CA PHE A 804 -17.49 -29.49 57.28
C PHE A 804 -16.85 -28.42 58.19
N LEU A 805 -17.56 -28.00 59.24
CA LEU A 805 -17.05 -27.06 60.25
C LEU A 805 -15.85 -27.64 61.02
N LYS A 806 -15.86 -28.95 61.35
CA LYS A 806 -14.68 -29.61 61.91
C LYS A 806 -13.46 -29.51 61.00
N SER A 807 -13.65 -29.74 59.70
CA SER A 807 -12.57 -29.61 58.72
C SER A 807 -12.09 -28.16 58.54
N MET A 808 -12.99 -27.18 58.61
CA MET A 808 -12.60 -25.76 58.61
C MET A 808 -11.82 -25.38 59.86
N TYR A 809 -12.30 -25.80 61.04
CA TYR A 809 -11.63 -25.58 62.32
C TYR A 809 -10.19 -26.10 62.31
N ASP A 810 -9.99 -27.35 61.87
CA ASP A 810 -8.65 -27.97 61.83
C ASP A 810 -7.66 -27.19 60.97
N VAL A 811 -8.13 -26.59 59.85
CA VAL A 811 -7.31 -25.73 59.00
C VAL A 811 -7.02 -24.40 59.69
N PHE A 812 -8.03 -23.73 60.26
CA PHE A 812 -7.84 -22.43 60.89
C PHE A 812 -6.97 -22.46 62.13
N VAL A 813 -7.06 -23.50 62.96
CA VAL A 813 -6.24 -23.62 64.19
C VAL A 813 -4.88 -24.28 63.96
N GLY A 814 -4.57 -24.69 62.72
CA GLY A 814 -3.25 -25.16 62.32
C GLY A 814 -2.91 -26.57 62.82
N VAL A 815 -3.88 -27.50 62.83
CA VAL A 815 -3.63 -28.91 63.18
C VAL A 815 -2.64 -29.54 62.19
N SER A 816 -1.79 -30.47 62.64
CA SER A 816 -0.71 -31.05 61.83
C SER A 816 -1.19 -31.83 60.59
N LYS A 817 -2.38 -32.43 60.65
CA LYS A 817 -3.00 -33.16 59.54
C LYS A 817 -4.37 -32.56 59.25
N VAL A 818 -4.50 -31.91 58.09
CA VAL A 818 -5.73 -31.23 57.65
C VAL A 818 -6.19 -31.73 56.28
N ASP A 819 -7.45 -31.44 55.94
CA ASP A 819 -7.95 -31.62 54.60
C ASP A 819 -7.35 -30.60 53.62
N LEU A 820 -6.60 -31.08 52.62
CA LEU A 820 -5.93 -30.25 51.62
C LEU A 820 -6.91 -29.50 50.72
N ASN A 821 -8.08 -30.08 50.42
CA ASN A 821 -9.07 -29.43 49.58
C ASN A 821 -9.74 -28.27 50.33
N MET A 822 -10.11 -28.49 51.60
CA MET A 822 -10.58 -27.43 52.49
C MET A 822 -9.55 -26.31 52.62
N LYS A 823 -8.27 -26.65 52.85
CA LYS A 823 -7.16 -25.69 52.89
C LYS A 823 -7.05 -24.88 51.60
N GLY A 824 -7.23 -25.52 50.44
CA GLY A 824 -7.22 -24.87 49.13
C GLY A 824 -8.35 -23.87 48.93
N ILE A 825 -9.58 -24.20 49.34
CA ILE A 825 -10.75 -23.31 49.24
C ILE A 825 -10.57 -22.10 50.16
N LEU A 826 -10.15 -22.33 51.41
CA LEU A 826 -9.85 -21.25 52.36
C LEU A 826 -8.74 -20.34 51.83
N PHE A 827 -7.70 -20.90 51.21
CA PHE A 827 -6.63 -20.12 50.58
C PHE A 827 -7.12 -19.25 49.40
N LYS A 828 -8.05 -19.75 48.57
CA LYS A 828 -8.64 -18.97 47.48
C LYS A 828 -9.49 -17.81 47.99
N ASN A 829 -10.16 -18.00 49.12
CA ASN A 829 -10.95 -16.98 49.81
C ASN A 829 -10.16 -16.17 50.86
N ARG A 830 -8.83 -16.37 50.99
CA ARG A 830 -8.01 -15.82 52.09
C ARG A 830 -8.16 -14.33 52.35
N LYS A 831 -8.36 -13.51 51.30
CA LYS A 831 -8.55 -12.05 51.44
C LYS A 831 -9.70 -11.69 52.41
N MET A 832 -10.71 -12.54 52.51
CA MET A 832 -11.87 -12.36 53.38
C MET A 832 -11.83 -13.29 54.60
N MET A 833 -11.03 -14.36 54.59
CA MET A 833 -11.03 -15.40 55.62
C MET A 833 -9.86 -15.31 56.61
N THR A 834 -8.78 -14.59 56.30
CA THR A 834 -7.56 -14.56 57.14
C THR A 834 -7.81 -14.01 58.55
N GLU A 835 -8.77 -13.11 58.73
CA GLU A 835 -9.13 -12.59 60.07
C GLU A 835 -9.69 -13.68 61.01
N TYR A 836 -10.20 -14.77 60.44
CA TYR A 836 -10.78 -15.88 61.18
C TYR A 836 -9.78 -17.03 61.44
N GLU A 837 -8.51 -16.86 61.07
CA GLU A 837 -7.45 -17.83 61.38
C GLU A 837 -7.06 -17.81 62.87
N GLY A 838 -6.65 -18.97 63.40
CA GLY A 838 -6.35 -19.18 64.82
C GLY A 838 -7.60 -19.38 65.70
N LEU A 839 -7.38 -19.76 66.96
CA LEU A 839 -8.47 -20.07 67.91
C LEU A 839 -9.40 -18.88 68.16
N ASN A 840 -8.85 -17.67 68.26
CA ASN A 840 -9.64 -16.46 68.48
C ASN A 840 -10.43 -16.06 67.23
N GLY A 841 -9.81 -16.18 66.04
CA GLY A 841 -10.47 -15.94 64.77
C GLY A 841 -11.63 -16.91 64.54
N TRP A 842 -11.44 -18.20 64.85
CA TRP A 842 -12.51 -19.20 64.78
C TRP A 842 -13.69 -18.88 65.70
N ARG A 843 -13.41 -18.54 66.96
CA ARG A 843 -14.45 -18.12 67.92
C ARG A 843 -15.22 -16.90 67.43
N LYS A 844 -14.52 -15.95 66.81
CA LYS A 844 -15.14 -14.79 66.17
C LYS A 844 -16.05 -15.22 65.01
N PHE A 845 -15.58 -16.10 64.12
CA PHE A 845 -16.37 -16.63 63.01
C PHE A 845 -17.66 -17.30 63.49
N ILE A 846 -17.57 -18.20 64.48
CA ILE A 846 -18.75 -18.91 65.02
C ILE A 846 -19.79 -17.95 65.58
N LYS A 847 -19.36 -16.92 66.34
CA LYS A 847 -20.27 -15.90 66.89
C LYS A 847 -20.91 -15.04 65.81
N MET A 848 -20.12 -14.53 64.88
CA MET A 848 -20.62 -13.63 63.84
C MET A 848 -21.55 -14.33 62.86
N MET A 849 -21.29 -15.60 62.56
CA MET A 849 -22.14 -16.43 61.72
C MET A 849 -23.31 -17.09 62.48
N MET A 850 -23.39 -16.90 63.81
CA MET A 850 -24.43 -17.46 64.68
C MET A 850 -24.48 -19.00 64.63
N LEU A 851 -23.35 -19.67 64.86
CA LEU A 851 -23.19 -21.13 64.69
C LEU A 851 -22.88 -21.87 66.01
N GLU A 852 -23.17 -21.28 67.16
CA GLU A 852 -22.80 -21.81 68.47
C GLU A 852 -23.38 -23.21 68.75
N ASP A 853 -24.58 -23.50 68.25
CA ASP A 853 -25.24 -24.81 68.44
C ASP A 853 -24.46 -25.96 67.79
N TYR A 854 -23.59 -25.67 66.81
CA TYR A 854 -22.68 -26.63 66.19
C TYR A 854 -21.43 -26.92 67.02
N THR A 855 -21.25 -26.23 68.15
CA THR A 855 -20.00 -26.21 68.92
C THR A 855 -20.18 -26.52 70.40
N ASN A 856 -19.11 -26.95 71.08
CA ASN A 856 -19.08 -27.16 72.53
C ASN A 856 -18.89 -25.85 73.31
N GLY A 857 -18.82 -25.91 74.64
CA GLY A 857 -18.63 -24.73 75.48
C GLY A 857 -17.33 -23.96 75.22
N ALA A 858 -16.34 -24.58 74.56
CA ALA A 858 -15.10 -23.94 74.12
C ALA A 858 -15.15 -23.41 72.67
N MET A 859 -16.32 -23.51 72.02
CA MET A 859 -16.60 -23.21 70.60
C MET A 859 -15.87 -24.11 69.61
N GLU A 860 -15.56 -25.34 70.00
CA GLU A 860 -15.00 -26.34 69.08
C GLU A 860 -16.14 -27.14 68.42
N PRO A 861 -16.01 -27.53 67.14
CA PRO A 861 -17.04 -28.31 66.43
C PRO A 861 -17.41 -29.62 67.14
N LYS A 862 -18.71 -29.85 67.31
CA LYS A 862 -19.27 -31.10 67.85
C LYS A 862 -19.52 -32.12 66.73
N PRO A 863 -19.29 -33.43 66.96
CA PRO A 863 -19.76 -34.47 66.04
C PRO A 863 -21.26 -34.73 66.26
N ILE A 864 -22.10 -33.91 65.65
CA ILE A 864 -23.55 -33.94 65.86
C ILE A 864 -24.20 -35.05 65.04
N PHE A 865 -23.87 -35.17 63.76
CA PHE A 865 -24.59 -36.08 62.87
C PHE A 865 -23.84 -37.39 62.62
N ASN A 866 -24.62 -38.46 62.39
CA ASN A 866 -24.11 -39.81 62.17
C ASN A 866 -23.64 -40.06 60.72
N GLN A 867 -23.68 -39.04 59.85
CA GLN A 867 -23.26 -39.09 58.45
C GLN A 867 -23.93 -40.18 57.59
N VAL A 868 -25.23 -40.39 57.80
CA VAL A 868 -26.06 -41.40 57.11
C VAL A 868 -26.71 -40.82 55.84
N TRP A 869 -26.93 -41.61 54.79
CA TRP A 869 -27.71 -41.15 53.63
C TRP A 869 -28.60 -42.27 53.08
N CYS A 870 -29.68 -41.90 52.40
CA CYS A 870 -30.76 -42.82 52.01
C CYS A 870 -30.39 -43.93 51.01
N SER A 871 -29.17 -43.88 50.45
CA SER A 871 -28.63 -44.88 49.52
C SER A 871 -27.35 -45.55 50.06
N MET A 872 -27.08 -45.42 51.36
CA MET A 872 -25.96 -46.09 52.02
C MET A 872 -26.19 -47.61 52.00
N LYS A 873 -25.19 -48.36 51.51
CA LYS A 873 -25.28 -49.83 51.45
C LYS A 873 -25.13 -50.43 52.84
N GLY A 874 -26.01 -51.36 53.19
CA GLY A 874 -25.90 -52.15 54.42
C GLY A 874 -26.38 -51.47 55.70
N ILE A 875 -27.05 -50.32 55.60
CA ILE A 875 -27.66 -49.65 56.77
C ILE A 875 -28.99 -50.31 57.15
N THR A 876 -29.22 -50.50 58.44
CA THR A 876 -30.49 -51.02 58.96
C THR A 876 -31.56 -49.92 59.02
N ARG A 877 -32.84 -50.31 59.13
CA ARG A 877 -33.94 -49.36 59.29
C ARG A 877 -33.81 -48.60 60.61
N GLU A 878 -33.43 -49.30 61.67
CA GLU A 878 -33.23 -48.76 63.00
C GLU A 878 -32.14 -47.69 63.01
N ASP A 879 -30.95 -48.00 62.45
CA ASP A 879 -29.82 -47.06 62.39
C ASP A 879 -30.16 -45.81 61.54
N TYR A 880 -30.92 -45.99 60.45
CA TYR A 880 -31.35 -44.89 59.61
C TYR A 880 -32.30 -43.95 60.37
N PHE A 881 -33.29 -44.49 61.09
CA PHE A 881 -34.25 -43.65 61.81
C PHE A 881 -33.66 -43.01 63.08
N GLU A 882 -32.69 -43.65 63.73
CA GLU A 882 -31.92 -42.98 64.79
C GLU A 882 -31.19 -41.74 64.25
N ALA A 883 -30.53 -41.86 63.09
CA ALA A 883 -29.88 -40.73 62.43
C ALA A 883 -30.87 -39.67 61.93
N PHE A 884 -32.03 -40.09 61.42
CA PHE A 884 -33.14 -39.23 61.01
C PHE A 884 -33.68 -38.40 62.19
N ASP A 885 -34.01 -39.05 63.30
CA ASP A 885 -34.57 -38.38 64.47
C ASP A 885 -33.57 -37.41 65.09
N LYS A 886 -32.30 -37.80 65.17
CA LYS A 886 -31.23 -36.91 65.63
C LYS A 886 -31.06 -35.68 64.72
N TYR A 887 -31.14 -35.87 63.40
CA TYR A 887 -31.07 -34.76 62.44
C TYR A 887 -32.27 -33.82 62.56
N CYS A 888 -33.48 -34.38 62.63
CA CYS A 888 -34.72 -33.60 62.76
C CYS A 888 -34.75 -32.82 64.07
N SER A 889 -34.46 -33.46 65.20
CA SER A 889 -34.42 -32.80 66.52
C SER A 889 -33.45 -31.62 66.53
N PHE A 890 -32.26 -31.79 65.95
CA PHE A 890 -31.30 -30.69 65.86
C PHE A 890 -31.82 -29.53 65.00
N CYS A 891 -32.39 -29.83 63.82
CA CYS A 891 -32.91 -28.79 62.92
C CYS A 891 -34.09 -28.03 63.54
N GLU A 892 -35.00 -28.73 64.21
CA GLU A 892 -36.18 -28.17 64.87
C GLU A 892 -35.81 -27.22 66.02
N GLU A 893 -34.67 -27.44 66.69
CA GLU A 893 -34.18 -26.59 67.77
C GLU A 893 -33.28 -25.45 67.25
N ALA A 894 -32.24 -25.78 66.49
CA ALA A 894 -31.18 -24.84 66.13
C ALA A 894 -31.61 -23.82 65.07
N ILE A 895 -32.42 -24.22 64.08
CA ILE A 895 -32.79 -23.33 62.97
C ILE A 895 -33.69 -22.18 63.45
N PRO A 896 -34.81 -22.41 64.17
CA PRO A 896 -35.65 -21.30 64.65
C PRO A 896 -34.92 -20.37 65.61
N LYS A 897 -34.04 -20.92 66.47
CA LYS A 897 -33.21 -20.14 67.38
C LYS A 897 -32.25 -19.20 66.64
N ARG A 898 -31.62 -19.68 65.56
CA ARG A 898 -30.79 -18.84 64.69
C ARG A 898 -31.62 -17.82 63.91
N SER A 899 -32.84 -18.17 63.48
CA SER A 899 -33.75 -17.20 62.84
C SER A 899 -34.05 -16.02 63.77
N GLU A 900 -34.28 -16.25 65.07
CA GLU A 900 -34.49 -15.19 66.06
C GLU A 900 -33.30 -14.24 66.14
N GLN A 901 -32.07 -14.77 66.20
CA GLN A 901 -30.87 -13.93 66.25
C GLN A 901 -30.69 -13.06 65.00
N ILE A 902 -31.03 -13.60 63.82
CA ILE A 902 -31.04 -12.83 62.57
C ILE A 902 -32.12 -11.74 62.63
N ILE A 903 -33.33 -12.07 63.09
CA ILE A 903 -34.44 -11.11 63.19
C ILE A 903 -34.10 -9.95 64.13
N GLU A 904 -33.48 -10.22 65.29
CA GLU A 904 -33.05 -9.17 66.21
C GLU A 904 -32.04 -8.23 65.57
N LYS A 905 -31.05 -8.76 64.83
CA LYS A 905 -30.14 -7.93 64.02
C LYS A 905 -30.88 -7.08 62.99
N LEU A 906 -31.86 -7.65 62.30
CA LEU A 906 -32.64 -6.91 61.29
C LEU A 906 -33.49 -5.81 61.94
N LYS A 907 -34.07 -6.05 63.11
CA LYS A 907 -34.83 -5.03 63.87
C LYS A 907 -33.94 -3.84 64.23
N GLU A 908 -32.69 -4.07 64.63
CA GLU A 908 -31.73 -2.98 64.90
C GLU A 908 -31.41 -2.13 63.66
N ILE A 909 -31.45 -2.73 62.46
CA ILE A 909 -31.15 -2.05 61.19
C ILE A 909 -32.37 -1.30 60.63
N LEU A 910 -33.58 -1.80 60.89
CA LEU A 910 -34.84 -1.22 60.40
C LEU A 910 -35.41 -0.11 61.30
N ASN A 911 -34.98 -0.06 62.56
CA ASN A 911 -35.27 1.02 63.51
C ASN A 911 -34.34 2.22 63.26
#